data_AF-A0A2K1NF92-F1
#
_entry.id   AF-A0A2K1NF92-F1
#
_cell.length_a   1.000
_cell.length_b   1.000
_cell.length_c   1.000
_cell.angle_alpha   90.00
_cell.angle_beta   90.00
_cell.angle_gamma   90.00
#
_symmetry.space_group_name_H-M   'P 1'
#
loop_
_entity.id
_entity.type
_entity.pdbx_description
1 polymer ?
#
loop_
_entity_poly.entity_id
_entity_poly.type
_entity_poly.pdbx_seq_one_letter_code
_entity_poly.pdbx_strand_id
1 'polypeptide(L)'
;MPMYEEIIELINKGEINKAQEQIGKISDDDPKKYNFKALIHFNKKELEKAKEQFEKGLTINPVDSDLLFNYGYLLKEMNQEMEAWRYLMRIHDKDWATYDLLGDIEFKNRSKLASLRFYLKAAELTDNPQMKKKFLEIRNQIKKDTKIAFLCLPGLDNFLKDIVETFSLGYDVKLVVSKDANEITQAIKWADIVWLEWANDLAVFATNKVPEIENKKVICRLHGYEAFNVNVLNKINWDLIDRMIFVADHVREDAYESCPQVKNVPYTMVYNGINLDKFVFSKRTKGKRICFSGHVNYKKNPMLIIQILDKLLKIDDGYRIDWVGDHQDIRIKKYLNYILKDMGIEDKFTFHDWTNDINSWLENKNYFLSTSIHEGYGVGIMEAMARGIKPIIHNFYAARGFYPDEFIYNTIDEAVEKIIEESYDSESYRRFIEDNYSLERQIYEIEEILNTNDKDRVKGQTILLNAKEKDINPNVINANVSKRNLRDEEKYKNQFGKIWAKYSQIDSFQLMNESGNKTLRSEFIRLLNSYFLLRNAKILEVGTGTGNFSIEIAMREAKVTGIDIEESSIRLAKRISQDFEITDNIEFLLGDGFNLKKEGFKNFDIVFNMGVLEHFEDKQLVKMLEEMGQAGKFVVVGVPWSGSQIYKLSKQFSIANGTWEYGFERDFYTLREQFKRAGLYLLNESVIGGIVEVYYYLKRINPNAVKTALAIYFEKFFRGEQTGSWLVAIGTRDKKYAELFSNLKNNKRIFFKDNAIQIMDKKQSPISVVIPVYNGEKFVKNCFENVLEIDYENYEVVFVNDGSTDNTLGILKELIKKHQHTFSKIKIINLSENKGIYTARAEGLQNSSGDFIFFHNIDDKIYTNSLKYLNEDYQNFKSTNPLLTISCTLMQNDEFLGEVLYSLLWKSKQQIFAEEFNHLHGSMSIINTLFKRQDLGNAYIELMKILTTIGVKRMSVAEDSILSDYLLVNNYINKTIPVFYSFQGYEYNNPLSSSKQILKRLSDIPIHTAYLYYVLKKYFDENTLIKLEEQMLMNAQRIYGREYGRAFIGNYLKYKNLYGKFIFKD
;
A
#
# COMPACT_ATOMS: atom_id res chain seq x y z
N MET A 1 -10.41 -33.26 46.26
CA MET A 1 -11.78 -32.90 45.83
C MET A 1 -12.59 -32.18 46.92
N PRO A 2 -12.65 -32.61 48.19
CA PRO A 2 -13.49 -31.94 49.21
C PRO A 2 -13.12 -30.47 49.46
N MET A 3 -11.82 -30.16 49.43
CA MET A 3 -11.30 -28.82 49.71
C MET A 3 -11.68 -27.75 48.66
N TYR A 4 -11.75 -28.11 47.37
CA TYR A 4 -12.09 -27.14 46.31
C TYR A 4 -13.59 -26.83 46.30
N GLU A 5 -14.42 -27.85 46.53
CA GLU A 5 -15.87 -27.70 46.67
C GLU A 5 -16.21 -26.83 47.89
N GLU A 6 -15.53 -27.05 49.01
CA GLU A 6 -15.65 -26.20 50.21
C GLU A 6 -15.27 -24.74 49.91
N ILE A 7 -14.18 -24.49 49.16
CA ILE A 7 -13.78 -23.13 48.76
C ILE A 7 -14.86 -22.45 47.91
N ILE A 8 -15.41 -23.15 46.91
CA ILE A 8 -16.50 -22.62 46.06
C ILE A 8 -17.73 -22.32 46.90
N GLU A 9 -18.10 -23.20 47.82
CA GLU A 9 -19.24 -23.01 48.72
C GLU A 9 -19.04 -21.78 49.63
N LEU A 10 -17.84 -21.60 50.18
CA LEU A 10 -17.48 -20.42 50.97
C LEU A 10 -17.52 -19.13 50.15
N ILE A 11 -17.05 -19.15 48.90
CA ILE A 11 -17.14 -18.00 47.98
C ILE A 11 -18.60 -17.66 47.69
N ASN A 12 -19.45 -18.66 47.41
CA ASN A 12 -20.87 -18.48 47.12
C ASN A 12 -21.67 -17.99 48.34
N LYS A 13 -21.31 -18.42 49.57
CA LYS A 13 -21.89 -17.91 50.83
C LYS A 13 -21.38 -16.53 51.24
N GLY A 14 -20.40 -15.97 50.52
CA GLY A 14 -19.78 -14.68 50.84
C GLY A 14 -18.80 -14.72 52.03
N GLU A 15 -18.38 -15.91 52.48
CA GLU A 15 -17.43 -16.11 53.58
C GLU A 15 -15.96 -15.95 53.11
N ILE A 16 -15.64 -14.79 52.51
CA ILE A 16 -14.39 -14.55 51.77
C ILE A 16 -13.13 -14.79 52.60
N ASN A 17 -13.11 -14.45 53.89
CA ASN A 17 -11.92 -14.61 54.74
C ASN A 17 -11.58 -16.09 54.95
N LYS A 18 -12.59 -16.95 55.14
CA LYS A 18 -12.38 -18.40 55.27
C LYS A 18 -11.96 -19.02 53.93
N ALA A 19 -12.55 -18.56 52.83
CA ALA A 19 -12.14 -18.99 51.49
C ALA A 19 -10.66 -18.64 51.22
N GLN A 20 -10.20 -17.43 51.57
CA GLN A 20 -8.80 -17.03 51.40
C GLN A 20 -7.82 -17.86 52.22
N GLU A 21 -8.19 -18.25 53.45
CA GLU A 21 -7.38 -19.13 54.28
C GLU A 21 -7.21 -20.52 53.64
N GLN A 22 -8.29 -21.09 53.10
CA GLN A 22 -8.24 -22.39 52.41
C GLN A 22 -7.48 -22.31 51.08
N ILE A 23 -7.66 -21.23 50.30
CA ILE A 23 -6.88 -20.98 49.08
C ILE A 23 -5.38 -20.86 49.38
N GLY A 24 -5.01 -20.31 50.53
CA GLY A 24 -3.62 -20.20 50.99
C GLY A 24 -2.91 -21.55 51.15
N LYS A 25 -3.67 -22.64 51.35
CA LYS A 25 -3.16 -24.02 51.48
C LYS A 25 -2.94 -24.70 50.13
N ILE A 26 -3.40 -24.11 49.03
CA ILE A 26 -3.18 -24.61 47.67
C ILE A 26 -1.78 -24.20 47.20
N SER A 27 -1.08 -25.10 46.53
CA SER A 27 0.27 -24.85 45.99
C SER A 27 0.28 -23.78 44.89
N ASP A 28 1.40 -23.07 44.72
CA ASP A 28 1.55 -21.99 43.72
C ASP A 28 1.68 -22.50 42.27
N ASP A 29 1.91 -23.80 42.07
CA ASP A 29 1.91 -24.46 40.75
C ASP A 29 0.53 -25.04 40.37
N ASP A 30 -0.47 -24.92 41.24
CA ASP A 30 -1.83 -25.35 40.95
C ASP A 30 -2.64 -24.18 40.35
N PRO A 31 -3.08 -24.27 39.06
CA PRO A 31 -3.84 -23.22 38.40
C PRO A 31 -5.15 -22.87 39.13
N LYS A 32 -5.74 -23.82 39.88
CA LYS A 32 -6.99 -23.60 40.63
C LYS A 32 -6.85 -22.57 41.73
N LYS A 33 -5.66 -22.41 42.32
CA LYS A 33 -5.39 -21.35 43.30
C LYS A 33 -5.72 -19.98 42.73
N TYR A 34 -5.25 -19.73 41.51
CA TYR A 34 -5.42 -18.46 40.82
C TYR A 34 -6.84 -18.29 40.31
N ASN A 35 -7.49 -19.37 39.86
CA ASN A 35 -8.91 -19.35 39.53
C ASN A 35 -9.76 -18.87 40.71
N PHE A 36 -9.57 -19.44 41.91
CA PHE A 36 -10.34 -19.02 43.10
C PHE A 36 -10.03 -17.60 43.56
N LYS A 37 -8.75 -17.17 43.51
CA LYS A 37 -8.38 -15.77 43.79
C LYS A 37 -9.07 -14.81 42.82
N ALA A 38 -9.10 -15.16 41.53
CA ALA A 38 -9.74 -14.37 40.50
C ALA A 38 -11.25 -14.26 40.74
N LEU A 39 -11.93 -15.37 41.07
CA LEU A 39 -13.36 -15.37 41.42
C LEU A 39 -13.69 -14.50 42.63
N ILE A 40 -12.83 -14.47 43.67
CA ILE A 40 -13.01 -13.55 44.81
C ILE A 40 -12.94 -12.09 44.36
N HIS A 41 -11.95 -11.73 43.53
CA HIS A 41 -11.82 -10.38 43.00
C HIS A 41 -12.98 -10.02 42.07
N PHE A 42 -13.43 -10.97 41.25
CA PHE A 42 -14.59 -10.82 40.37
C PHE A 42 -15.87 -10.50 41.17
N ASN A 43 -16.16 -11.28 42.22
CA ASN A 43 -17.31 -11.05 43.10
C ASN A 43 -17.24 -9.70 43.85
N LYS A 44 -16.02 -9.19 44.10
CA LYS A 44 -15.79 -7.85 44.67
C LYS A 44 -15.85 -6.72 43.63
N LYS A 45 -16.12 -7.04 42.36
CA LYS A 45 -16.05 -6.11 41.20
C LYS A 45 -14.68 -5.49 40.96
N GLU A 46 -13.62 -6.16 41.40
CA GLU A 46 -12.23 -5.76 41.16
C GLU A 46 -11.70 -6.42 39.88
N LEU A 47 -12.29 -6.06 38.73
CA LEU A 47 -12.12 -6.77 37.46
C LEU A 47 -10.66 -6.87 36.98
N GLU A 48 -9.87 -5.80 37.09
CA GLU A 48 -8.45 -5.81 36.71
C GLU A 48 -7.61 -6.76 37.58
N LYS A 49 -7.92 -6.85 38.88
CA LYS A 49 -7.24 -7.79 39.78
C LYS A 49 -7.65 -9.23 39.47
N ALA A 50 -8.92 -9.45 39.13
CA ALA A 50 -9.38 -10.76 38.68
C ALA A 50 -8.66 -11.19 37.41
N LYS A 51 -8.54 -10.29 36.43
CA LYS A 51 -7.79 -10.49 35.19
C LYS A 51 -6.35 -10.92 35.44
N GLU A 52 -5.61 -10.18 36.26
CA GLU A 52 -4.22 -10.52 36.60
C GLU A 52 -4.09 -11.94 37.20
N GLN A 53 -5.05 -12.35 38.05
CA GLN A 53 -5.03 -13.70 38.61
C GLN A 53 -5.37 -14.76 37.54
N PHE A 54 -6.36 -14.53 36.67
CA PHE A 54 -6.65 -15.45 35.56
C PHE A 54 -5.45 -15.62 34.63
N GLU A 55 -4.79 -14.53 34.24
CA GLU A 55 -3.58 -14.57 33.39
C GLU A 55 -2.44 -15.37 34.05
N LYS A 56 -2.25 -15.23 35.37
CA LYS A 56 -1.30 -16.06 36.13
C LYS A 56 -1.67 -17.54 36.10
N GLY A 57 -2.94 -17.87 36.30
CA GLY A 57 -3.44 -19.25 36.20
C GLY A 57 -3.21 -19.85 34.82
N LEU A 58 -3.52 -19.09 33.75
CA LEU A 58 -3.34 -19.53 32.37
C LEU A 58 -1.86 -19.64 31.97
N THR A 59 -0.95 -18.91 32.63
CA THR A 59 0.50 -19.10 32.46
C THR A 59 0.94 -20.49 32.94
N ILE A 60 0.31 -20.99 34.01
CA ILE A 60 0.59 -22.32 34.59
C ILE A 60 -0.06 -23.42 33.74
N ASN A 61 -1.36 -23.29 33.44
CA ASN A 61 -2.08 -24.22 32.57
C ASN A 61 -2.96 -23.46 31.57
N PRO A 62 -2.49 -23.29 30.31
CA PRO A 62 -3.20 -22.49 29.30
C PRO A 62 -4.38 -23.20 28.64
N VAL A 63 -4.60 -24.48 28.97
CA VAL A 63 -5.73 -25.28 28.47
C VAL A 63 -6.71 -25.66 29.58
N ASP A 64 -6.60 -25.06 30.77
CA ASP A 64 -7.51 -25.29 31.89
C ASP A 64 -8.91 -24.74 31.57
N SER A 65 -9.90 -25.62 31.45
CA SER A 65 -11.27 -25.26 31.04
C SER A 65 -11.94 -24.28 31.99
N ASP A 66 -11.77 -24.43 33.31
CA ASP A 66 -12.40 -23.55 34.30
C ASP A 66 -11.83 -22.14 34.21
N LEU A 67 -10.50 -22.01 34.11
CA LEU A 67 -9.83 -20.73 33.92
C LEU A 67 -10.20 -20.08 32.59
N LEU A 68 -10.19 -20.83 31.49
CA LEU A 68 -10.54 -20.32 30.17
C LEU A 68 -11.99 -19.80 30.12
N PHE A 69 -12.93 -20.54 30.71
CA PHE A 69 -14.33 -20.12 30.78
C PHE A 69 -14.50 -18.88 31.64
N ASN A 70 -13.99 -18.90 32.87
CA ASN A 70 -14.14 -17.78 33.80
C ASN A 70 -13.41 -16.52 33.28
N TYR A 71 -12.25 -16.68 32.65
CA TYR A 71 -11.53 -15.57 32.04
C TYR A 71 -12.27 -15.02 30.82
N GLY A 72 -12.77 -15.89 29.95
CA GLY A 72 -13.62 -15.49 28.83
C GLY A 72 -14.87 -14.73 29.30
N TYR A 73 -15.52 -15.21 30.36
CA TYR A 73 -16.66 -14.51 30.95
C TYR A 73 -16.29 -13.13 31.52
N LEU A 74 -15.19 -13.04 32.27
CA LEU A 74 -14.65 -11.76 32.75
C LEU A 74 -14.38 -10.80 31.58
N LEU A 75 -13.71 -11.27 30.52
CA LEU A 75 -13.39 -10.47 29.34
C LEU A 75 -14.67 -9.94 28.66
N LYS A 76 -15.71 -10.76 28.57
CA LYS A 76 -17.02 -10.31 28.07
C LYS A 76 -17.62 -9.21 28.95
N GLU A 77 -17.60 -9.35 30.28
CA GLU A 77 -18.08 -8.32 31.21
C GLU A 77 -17.24 -7.03 31.13
N MET A 78 -15.97 -7.14 30.76
CA MET A 78 -15.07 -6.01 30.47
C MET A 78 -15.27 -5.43 29.06
N ASN A 79 -16.26 -5.87 28.28
CA ASN A 79 -16.51 -5.52 26.88
C ASN A 79 -15.35 -5.87 25.92
N GLN A 80 -14.53 -6.86 26.26
CA GLN A 80 -13.47 -7.43 25.43
C GLN A 80 -13.96 -8.70 24.72
N GLU A 81 -15.08 -8.61 24.00
CA GLU A 81 -15.86 -9.78 23.56
C GLU A 81 -15.12 -10.69 22.56
N MET A 82 -14.38 -10.15 21.61
CA MET A 82 -13.60 -10.99 20.68
C MET A 82 -12.41 -11.67 21.36
N GLU A 83 -11.86 -11.06 22.41
CA GLU A 83 -10.85 -11.71 23.24
C GLU A 83 -11.48 -12.84 24.06
N ALA A 84 -12.67 -12.61 24.61
CA ALA A 84 -13.45 -13.65 25.27
C ALA A 84 -13.72 -14.83 24.33
N TRP A 85 -14.14 -14.57 23.09
CA TRP A 85 -14.36 -15.58 22.07
C TRP A 85 -13.11 -16.44 21.85
N ARG A 86 -11.91 -15.83 21.74
CA ARG A 86 -10.64 -16.55 21.56
C ARG A 86 -10.38 -17.55 22.70
N TYR A 87 -10.48 -17.11 23.95
CA TYR A 87 -10.24 -17.99 25.09
C TYR A 87 -11.32 -19.07 25.23
N LEU A 88 -12.59 -18.74 25.00
CA LEU A 88 -13.69 -19.71 25.01
C LEU A 88 -13.52 -20.77 23.92
N MET A 89 -13.05 -20.39 22.73
CA MET A 89 -12.78 -21.34 21.64
C MET A 89 -11.68 -22.36 21.97
N ARG A 90 -10.79 -22.06 22.93
CA ARG A 90 -9.70 -22.96 23.34
C ARG A 90 -10.13 -24.02 24.36
N ILE A 91 -11.32 -23.90 24.95
CA ILE A 91 -11.84 -24.92 25.89
C ILE A 91 -11.97 -26.25 25.15
N HIS A 92 -11.42 -27.33 25.72
CA HIS A 92 -11.46 -28.67 25.09
C HIS A 92 -12.88 -29.23 25.16
N ASP A 93 -13.39 -29.41 26.37
CA ASP A 93 -14.73 -29.94 26.64
C ASP A 93 -15.74 -28.81 26.81
N LYS A 94 -16.10 -28.15 25.71
CA LYS A 94 -17.10 -27.08 25.72
C LYS A 94 -18.47 -27.62 26.09
N ASP A 95 -19.04 -27.10 27.16
CA ASP A 95 -20.41 -27.39 27.56
C ASP A 95 -21.42 -26.47 26.83
N TRP A 96 -22.71 -26.69 27.10
CA TRP A 96 -23.78 -25.90 26.49
C TRP A 96 -23.66 -24.40 26.80
N ALA A 97 -23.18 -24.03 28.00
CA ALA A 97 -23.06 -22.64 28.42
C ALA A 97 -21.92 -21.92 27.66
N THR A 98 -20.82 -22.61 27.42
CA THR A 98 -19.71 -22.11 26.60
C THR A 98 -20.16 -21.85 25.17
N TYR A 99 -20.87 -22.79 24.56
CA TYR A 99 -21.42 -22.61 23.21
C TYR A 99 -22.48 -21.51 23.16
N ASP A 100 -23.33 -21.39 24.16
CA ASP A 100 -24.29 -20.29 24.21
C ASP A 100 -23.60 -18.92 24.25
N LEU A 101 -22.52 -18.82 25.04
CA LEU A 101 -21.73 -17.61 25.17
C LEU A 101 -20.97 -17.26 23.88
N LEU A 102 -20.38 -18.26 23.22
CA LEU A 102 -19.77 -18.11 21.89
C LEU A 102 -20.80 -17.64 20.86
N GLY A 103 -22.03 -18.20 20.91
CA GLY A 103 -23.15 -17.77 20.10
C GLY A 103 -23.52 -16.30 20.32
N ASP A 104 -23.65 -15.88 21.57
CA ASP A 104 -23.96 -14.48 21.91
C ASP A 104 -22.90 -13.51 21.41
N ILE A 105 -21.62 -13.85 21.60
CA ILE A 105 -20.51 -13.01 21.14
C ILE A 105 -20.49 -12.93 19.61
N GLU A 106 -20.60 -14.06 18.92
CA GLU A 106 -20.55 -14.12 17.46
C GLU A 106 -21.76 -13.40 16.83
N PHE A 107 -22.96 -13.59 17.40
CA PHE A 107 -24.20 -12.93 16.95
C PHE A 107 -24.10 -11.40 17.03
N LYS A 108 -23.45 -10.89 18.08
CA LYS A 108 -23.29 -9.45 18.31
C LYS A 108 -22.19 -8.83 17.45
N ASN A 109 -21.08 -9.53 17.25
CA ASN A 109 -19.85 -8.91 16.74
C ASN A 109 -19.56 -9.15 15.26
N ARG A 110 -19.91 -10.33 14.71
CA ARG A 110 -19.45 -10.72 13.35
C ARG A 110 -20.56 -11.34 12.49
N SER A 111 -20.94 -12.60 12.68
CA SER A 111 -22.00 -13.23 11.85
C SER A 111 -23.13 -13.84 12.66
N LYS A 112 -24.36 -13.34 12.40
CA LYS A 112 -25.60 -13.92 12.93
C LYS A 112 -25.84 -15.33 12.42
N LEU A 113 -25.48 -15.62 11.16
CA LEU A 113 -25.63 -16.95 10.61
C LEU A 113 -24.63 -17.93 11.25
N ALA A 114 -23.36 -17.51 11.40
CA ALA A 114 -22.35 -18.34 12.06
C ALA A 114 -22.71 -18.62 13.52
N SER A 115 -23.32 -17.66 14.23
CA SER A 115 -23.72 -17.85 15.63
C SER A 115 -24.76 -18.97 15.81
N LEU A 116 -25.58 -19.27 14.81
CA LEU A 116 -26.55 -20.37 14.87
C LEU A 116 -25.87 -21.73 15.06
N ARG A 117 -24.63 -21.92 14.60
CA ARG A 117 -23.88 -23.17 14.84
C ARG A 117 -23.62 -23.36 16.32
N PHE A 118 -23.19 -22.29 17.00
CA PHE A 118 -22.93 -22.34 18.44
C PHE A 118 -24.23 -22.53 19.22
N TYR A 119 -25.31 -21.81 18.89
CA TYR A 119 -26.60 -22.02 19.56
C TYR A 119 -27.19 -23.41 19.34
N LEU A 120 -27.04 -23.98 18.14
CA LEU A 120 -27.46 -25.35 17.87
C LEU A 120 -26.66 -26.34 18.75
N LYS A 121 -25.33 -26.20 18.80
CA LYS A 121 -24.49 -27.04 19.66
C LYS A 121 -24.87 -26.89 21.14
N ALA A 122 -25.13 -25.68 21.61
CA ALA A 122 -25.62 -25.46 22.96
C ALA A 122 -26.94 -26.20 23.22
N ALA A 123 -27.89 -26.14 22.29
CA ALA A 123 -29.18 -26.84 22.42
C ALA A 123 -29.07 -28.37 22.31
N GLU A 124 -28.08 -28.91 21.59
CA GLU A 124 -27.81 -30.35 21.48
C GLU A 124 -27.18 -30.93 22.76
N LEU A 125 -26.42 -30.11 23.51
CA LEU A 125 -25.66 -30.53 24.68
C LEU A 125 -26.42 -30.43 26.02
N THR A 126 -27.69 -30.00 26.01
CA THR A 126 -28.51 -29.85 27.23
C THR A 126 -29.97 -30.24 27.01
N ASP A 127 -30.57 -30.85 28.02
CA ASP A 127 -32.01 -31.15 28.04
C ASP A 127 -32.88 -29.92 28.38
N ASN A 128 -32.26 -28.77 28.68
CA ASN A 128 -33.00 -27.55 29.02
C ASN A 128 -33.82 -27.05 27.82
N PRO A 129 -35.17 -27.09 27.89
CA PRO A 129 -36.03 -26.69 26.77
C PRO A 129 -35.88 -25.20 26.39
N GLN A 130 -35.34 -24.37 27.29
CA GLN A 130 -35.06 -22.96 27.01
C GLN A 130 -33.97 -22.79 25.94
N MET A 131 -32.97 -23.67 25.88
CA MET A 131 -31.90 -23.55 24.88
C MET A 131 -32.40 -23.87 23.48
N LYS A 132 -33.19 -24.93 23.35
CA LYS A 132 -33.87 -25.27 22.10
C LYS A 132 -34.81 -24.14 21.66
N LYS A 133 -35.51 -23.51 22.61
CA LYS A 133 -36.34 -22.34 22.35
C LYS A 133 -35.51 -21.15 21.85
N LYS A 134 -34.40 -20.79 22.52
CA LYS A 134 -33.50 -19.70 22.11
C LYS A 134 -32.96 -19.91 20.69
N PHE A 135 -32.46 -21.11 20.39
CA PHE A 135 -32.01 -21.46 19.05
C PHE A 135 -33.12 -21.28 18.01
N LEU A 136 -34.32 -21.82 18.26
CA LEU A 136 -35.45 -21.70 17.33
C LEU A 136 -35.90 -20.24 17.14
N GLU A 137 -35.93 -19.44 18.21
CA GLU A 137 -36.29 -18.01 18.15
C GLU A 137 -35.29 -17.22 17.31
N ILE A 138 -33.99 -17.36 17.58
CA ILE A 138 -32.93 -16.67 16.83
C ILE A 138 -32.91 -17.17 15.37
N ARG A 139 -33.05 -18.48 15.15
CA ARG A 139 -33.14 -19.05 13.81
C ARG A 139 -34.32 -18.47 13.04
N ASN A 140 -35.50 -18.39 13.65
CA ASN A 140 -36.69 -17.82 13.00
C ASN A 140 -36.53 -16.34 12.67
N GLN A 141 -35.72 -15.59 13.42
CA GLN A 141 -35.38 -14.19 13.11
C GLN A 141 -34.43 -14.05 11.91
N ILE A 142 -33.53 -15.01 11.71
CA ILE A 142 -32.50 -14.95 10.67
C ILE A 142 -32.92 -15.69 9.39
N LYS A 143 -33.78 -16.71 9.52
CA LYS A 143 -34.13 -17.63 8.43
C LYS A 143 -34.64 -16.87 7.21
N LYS A 144 -34.11 -17.21 6.04
CA LYS A 144 -34.52 -16.71 4.74
C LYS A 144 -35.15 -17.83 3.92
N ASP A 145 -36.18 -17.48 3.14
CA ASP A 145 -36.82 -18.39 2.19
C ASP A 145 -35.99 -18.61 0.91
N THR A 146 -34.84 -17.95 0.81
CA THR A 146 -33.91 -18.05 -0.33
C THR A 146 -33.31 -19.46 -0.40
N LYS A 147 -33.43 -20.08 -1.58
CA LYS A 147 -32.90 -21.42 -1.86
C LYS A 147 -31.51 -21.35 -2.46
N ILE A 148 -30.56 -22.09 -1.89
CA ILE A 148 -29.17 -22.15 -2.36
C ILE A 148 -28.82 -23.56 -2.79
N ALA A 149 -28.39 -23.74 -4.04
CA ALA A 149 -27.79 -25.00 -4.51
C ALA A 149 -26.27 -24.87 -4.57
N PHE A 150 -25.56 -25.60 -3.70
CA PHE A 150 -24.11 -25.80 -3.81
C PHE A 150 -23.85 -27.01 -4.69
N LEU A 151 -23.17 -26.79 -5.81
CA LEU A 151 -22.88 -27.80 -6.81
C LEU A 151 -21.38 -28.09 -6.82
N CYS A 152 -21.00 -29.36 -6.75
CA CYS A 152 -19.61 -29.79 -6.75
C CYS A 152 -19.44 -31.15 -7.45
N LEU A 153 -18.27 -31.42 -8.03
CA LEU A 153 -17.93 -32.76 -8.53
C LEU A 153 -17.53 -33.69 -7.36
N PRO A 154 -17.74 -35.02 -7.47
CA PRO A 154 -17.33 -35.99 -6.45
C PRO A 154 -15.83 -35.92 -6.13
N GLY A 155 -15.50 -35.86 -4.84
CA GLY A 155 -14.13 -35.82 -4.33
C GLY A 155 -13.55 -34.40 -4.18
N LEU A 156 -14.32 -33.36 -4.50
CA LEU A 156 -13.90 -31.95 -4.41
C LEU A 156 -14.70 -31.14 -3.37
N ASP A 157 -15.59 -31.78 -2.61
CA ASP A 157 -16.53 -31.17 -1.66
C ASP A 157 -15.93 -30.87 -0.28
N ASN A 158 -14.63 -31.15 -0.09
CA ASN A 158 -13.96 -31.03 1.21
C ASN A 158 -14.00 -29.60 1.80
N PHE A 159 -14.05 -28.56 0.97
CA PHE A 159 -14.11 -27.17 1.41
C PHE A 159 -15.55 -26.65 1.63
N LEU A 160 -16.57 -27.43 1.24
CA LEU A 160 -17.97 -27.00 1.31
C LEU A 160 -18.70 -27.43 2.57
N LYS A 161 -18.29 -28.54 3.20
CA LYS A 161 -19.09 -29.20 4.25
C LYS A 161 -19.48 -28.24 5.38
N ASP A 162 -18.48 -27.55 5.95
CA ASP A 162 -18.71 -26.59 7.03
C ASP A 162 -19.52 -25.35 6.58
N ILE A 163 -19.33 -24.91 5.34
CA ILE A 163 -20.10 -23.80 4.75
C ILE A 163 -21.56 -24.21 4.61
N VAL A 164 -21.84 -25.33 3.94
CA VAL A 164 -23.18 -25.86 3.70
C VAL A 164 -23.91 -26.12 5.01
N GLU A 165 -23.24 -26.73 5.99
CA GLU A 165 -23.82 -26.98 7.31
C GLU A 165 -24.27 -25.67 7.97
N THR A 166 -23.41 -24.64 7.99
CA THR A 166 -23.74 -23.33 8.55
C THR A 166 -24.90 -22.67 7.81
N PHE A 167 -24.84 -22.63 6.48
CA PHE A 167 -25.87 -21.99 5.66
C PHE A 167 -27.22 -22.70 5.75
N SER A 168 -27.25 -24.02 5.96
CA SER A 168 -28.50 -24.79 6.13
C SER A 168 -29.30 -24.40 7.39
N LEU A 169 -28.67 -23.72 8.35
CA LEU A 169 -29.34 -23.21 9.53
C LEU A 169 -30.23 -22.01 9.21
N GLY A 170 -29.79 -21.13 8.31
CA GLY A 170 -30.47 -19.89 7.94
C GLY A 170 -31.14 -19.88 6.56
N TYR A 171 -30.83 -20.84 5.69
CA TYR A 171 -31.32 -20.88 4.31
C TYR A 171 -31.84 -22.28 3.96
N ASP A 172 -32.67 -22.38 2.93
CA ASP A 172 -33.01 -23.66 2.34
C ASP A 172 -31.85 -24.08 1.40
N VAL A 173 -31.04 -25.06 1.82
CA VAL A 173 -29.81 -25.43 1.12
C VAL A 173 -29.90 -26.84 0.52
N LYS A 174 -29.40 -27.01 -0.70
CA LYS A 174 -29.07 -28.33 -1.29
C LYS A 174 -27.60 -28.38 -1.67
N LEU A 175 -26.88 -29.35 -1.13
CA LEU A 175 -25.56 -29.74 -1.64
C LEU A 175 -25.73 -30.90 -2.60
N VAL A 176 -25.30 -30.72 -3.85
CA VAL A 176 -25.33 -31.75 -4.90
C VAL A 176 -23.90 -32.04 -5.33
N VAL A 177 -23.41 -33.21 -4.92
CA VAL A 177 -22.10 -33.74 -5.27
C VAL A 177 -22.29 -34.84 -6.30
N SER A 178 -22.27 -34.49 -7.59
CA SER A 178 -22.66 -35.41 -8.65
C SER A 178 -21.98 -35.12 -9.98
N LYS A 179 -21.94 -36.14 -10.85
CA LYS A 179 -21.63 -36.02 -12.29
C LYS A 179 -22.88 -36.18 -13.15
N ASP A 180 -24.03 -36.51 -12.56
CA ASP A 180 -25.28 -36.71 -13.28
C ASP A 180 -25.88 -35.36 -13.70
N ALA A 181 -25.99 -35.16 -15.01
CA ALA A 181 -26.55 -33.97 -15.62
C ALA A 181 -27.98 -33.67 -15.17
N ASN A 182 -28.81 -34.70 -14.94
CA ASN A 182 -30.19 -34.53 -14.50
C ASN A 182 -30.25 -34.00 -13.06
N GLU A 183 -29.44 -34.55 -12.16
CA GLU A 183 -29.40 -34.11 -10.76
C GLU A 183 -28.94 -32.65 -10.64
N ILE A 184 -27.87 -32.29 -11.36
CA ILE A 184 -27.36 -30.91 -11.42
C ILE A 184 -28.42 -29.96 -11.98
N THR A 185 -29.08 -30.36 -13.06
CA THR A 185 -30.14 -29.56 -13.71
C THR A 185 -31.33 -29.34 -12.77
N GLN A 186 -31.78 -30.37 -12.05
CA GLN A 186 -32.89 -30.23 -11.10
C GLN A 186 -32.54 -29.34 -9.91
N ALA A 187 -31.28 -29.37 -9.46
CA ALA A 187 -30.79 -28.49 -8.40
C ALA A 187 -30.78 -27.02 -8.83
N ILE A 188 -30.30 -26.73 -10.05
CA ILE A 188 -30.32 -25.37 -10.63
C ILE A 188 -31.76 -24.87 -10.77
N LYS A 189 -32.69 -25.70 -11.24
CA LYS A 189 -34.11 -25.33 -11.37
C LYS A 189 -34.72 -24.94 -10.03
N TRP A 190 -34.41 -25.70 -8.98
CA TRP A 190 -34.96 -25.53 -7.63
C TRP A 190 -34.42 -24.28 -6.91
N ALA A 191 -33.16 -23.90 -7.13
CA ALA A 191 -32.49 -22.85 -6.37
C ALA A 191 -32.82 -21.43 -6.83
N ASP A 192 -32.65 -20.45 -5.95
CA ASP A 192 -32.60 -19.02 -6.27
C ASP A 192 -31.16 -18.55 -6.50
N ILE A 193 -30.22 -19.11 -5.72
CA ILE A 193 -28.78 -18.91 -5.84
C ILE A 193 -28.10 -20.23 -6.20
N VAL A 194 -27.31 -20.23 -7.27
CA VAL A 194 -26.51 -21.37 -7.71
C VAL A 194 -25.05 -21.09 -7.37
N TRP A 195 -24.48 -21.92 -6.51
CA TRP A 195 -23.06 -21.89 -6.17
C TRP A 195 -22.33 -22.99 -6.91
N LEU A 196 -21.41 -22.60 -7.78
CA LEU A 196 -20.52 -23.47 -8.52
C LEU A 196 -19.19 -23.56 -7.76
N GLU A 197 -19.00 -24.65 -7.01
CA GLU A 197 -17.72 -24.91 -6.37
C GLU A 197 -16.78 -25.50 -7.42
N TRP A 198 -15.62 -24.84 -7.59
CA TRP A 198 -14.62 -25.10 -8.61
C TRP A 198 -15.03 -24.62 -10.02
N ALA A 199 -14.16 -23.83 -10.65
CA ALA A 199 -14.23 -23.44 -12.06
C ALA A 199 -13.80 -24.58 -13.01
N ASN A 200 -14.52 -25.71 -12.97
CA ASN A 200 -14.21 -26.93 -13.72
C ASN A 200 -15.33 -27.35 -14.71
N ASP A 201 -15.32 -28.61 -15.17
CA ASP A 201 -16.32 -29.14 -16.11
C ASP A 201 -17.78 -29.00 -15.63
N LEU A 202 -18.01 -28.96 -14.30
CA LEU A 202 -19.33 -28.67 -13.73
C LEU A 202 -19.79 -27.25 -14.07
N ALA A 203 -18.93 -26.25 -13.91
CA ALA A 203 -19.23 -24.88 -14.27
C ALA A 203 -19.46 -24.72 -15.77
N VAL A 204 -18.69 -25.45 -16.59
CA VAL A 204 -18.91 -25.53 -18.05
C VAL A 204 -20.29 -26.12 -18.36
N PHE A 205 -20.67 -27.24 -17.73
CA PHE A 205 -21.98 -27.85 -17.95
C PHE A 205 -23.11 -26.92 -17.51
N ALA A 206 -23.03 -26.39 -16.28
CA ALA A 206 -24.06 -25.54 -15.70
C ALA A 206 -24.31 -24.28 -16.54
N THR A 207 -23.25 -23.60 -16.97
CA THR A 207 -23.36 -22.34 -17.72
C THR A 207 -23.67 -22.52 -19.21
N ASN A 208 -23.44 -23.69 -19.81
CA ASN A 208 -23.67 -23.89 -21.26
C ASN A 208 -24.82 -24.83 -21.61
N LYS A 209 -25.26 -25.69 -20.69
CA LYS A 209 -26.22 -26.77 -20.99
C LYS A 209 -27.51 -26.69 -20.20
N VAL A 210 -27.61 -25.80 -19.21
CA VAL A 210 -28.81 -25.64 -18.37
C VAL A 210 -29.40 -24.24 -18.56
N PRO A 211 -30.38 -24.06 -19.46
CA PRO A 211 -30.92 -22.73 -19.78
C PRO A 211 -31.51 -21.98 -18.59
N GLU A 212 -32.07 -22.70 -17.61
CA GLU A 212 -32.72 -22.10 -16.45
C GLU A 212 -31.74 -21.35 -15.52
N ILE A 213 -30.43 -21.57 -15.67
CA ILE A 213 -29.39 -20.88 -14.87
C ILE A 213 -29.38 -19.37 -15.11
N GLU A 214 -29.80 -18.91 -16.30
CA GLU A 214 -29.76 -17.49 -16.67
C GLU A 214 -30.61 -16.59 -15.75
N ASN A 215 -31.66 -17.16 -15.14
CA ASN A 215 -32.57 -16.45 -14.25
C ASN A 215 -32.19 -16.55 -12.76
N LYS A 216 -31.02 -17.14 -12.45
CA LYS A 216 -30.55 -17.38 -11.08
C LYS A 216 -29.41 -16.43 -10.74
N LYS A 217 -29.17 -16.21 -9.44
CA LYS A 217 -27.91 -15.58 -8.98
C LYS A 217 -26.83 -16.66 -8.99
N VAL A 218 -25.79 -16.50 -9.78
CA VAL A 218 -24.74 -17.52 -9.96
C VAL A 218 -23.42 -17.03 -9.36
N ILE A 219 -22.89 -17.81 -8.43
CA ILE A 219 -21.61 -17.56 -7.80
C ILE A 219 -20.68 -18.71 -8.17
N CYS A 220 -19.45 -18.40 -8.60
CA CYS A 220 -18.44 -19.42 -8.86
C CYS A 220 -17.21 -19.19 -7.98
N ARG A 221 -16.77 -20.23 -7.28
CA ARG A 221 -15.60 -20.18 -6.39
C ARG A 221 -14.41 -20.90 -7.01
N LEU A 222 -13.35 -20.13 -7.26
CA LEU A 222 -12.16 -20.57 -7.98
C LEU A 222 -10.97 -20.79 -7.03
N HIS A 223 -10.35 -21.96 -7.16
CA HIS A 223 -9.20 -22.44 -6.40
C HIS A 223 -7.91 -22.51 -7.24
N GLY A 224 -6.78 -22.83 -6.61
CA GLY A 224 -5.47 -22.73 -7.28
C GLY A 224 -5.19 -23.72 -8.41
N TYR A 225 -5.82 -24.90 -8.48
CA TYR A 225 -5.49 -25.89 -9.51
C TYR A 225 -6.09 -25.56 -10.88
N GLU A 226 -7.35 -25.16 -10.87
CA GLU A 226 -8.14 -24.88 -12.06
C GLU A 226 -7.82 -23.54 -12.71
N ALA A 227 -7.18 -22.63 -11.97
CA ALA A 227 -6.65 -21.39 -12.50
C ALA A 227 -5.77 -21.61 -13.74
N PHE A 228 -5.03 -22.72 -13.81
CA PHE A 228 -4.16 -23.06 -14.94
C PHE A 228 -4.84 -23.89 -16.04
N ASN A 229 -6.12 -24.26 -15.88
CA ASN A 229 -6.81 -25.11 -16.84
C ASN A 229 -7.49 -24.26 -17.93
N VAL A 230 -6.66 -23.62 -18.76
CA VAL A 230 -7.07 -22.75 -19.88
C VAL A 230 -8.19 -23.37 -20.73
N ASN A 231 -8.10 -24.67 -21.01
CA ASN A 231 -9.07 -25.39 -21.83
C ASN A 231 -10.47 -25.48 -21.22
N VAL A 232 -10.56 -25.52 -19.89
CA VAL A 232 -11.83 -25.57 -19.17
C VAL A 232 -12.34 -24.16 -18.91
N LEU A 233 -11.47 -23.24 -18.46
CA LEU A 233 -11.86 -21.85 -18.21
C LEU A 233 -12.42 -21.14 -19.45
N ASN A 234 -11.83 -21.36 -20.64
CA ASN A 234 -12.32 -20.78 -21.89
C ASN A 234 -13.67 -21.36 -22.38
N LYS A 235 -14.13 -22.46 -21.77
CA LYS A 235 -15.44 -23.05 -22.10
C LYS A 235 -16.54 -22.58 -21.16
N ILE A 236 -16.21 -21.98 -20.01
CA ILE A 236 -17.22 -21.46 -19.08
C ILE A 236 -17.86 -20.21 -19.70
N ASN A 237 -19.19 -20.13 -19.66
CA ASN A 237 -19.88 -18.91 -20.07
C ASN A 237 -19.88 -17.91 -18.90
N TRP A 238 -18.85 -17.07 -18.86
CA TRP A 238 -18.61 -16.10 -17.78
C TRP A 238 -19.69 -15.02 -17.66
N ASP A 239 -20.43 -14.74 -18.74
CA ASP A 239 -21.53 -13.75 -18.73
C ASP A 239 -22.73 -14.20 -17.86
N LEU A 240 -22.79 -15.49 -17.52
CA LEU A 240 -23.82 -16.05 -16.65
C LEU A 240 -23.37 -16.15 -15.19
N ILE A 241 -22.16 -15.70 -14.84
CA ILE A 241 -21.67 -15.70 -13.46
C ILE A 241 -21.78 -14.26 -12.93
N ASP A 242 -22.55 -14.05 -11.86
CA ASP A 242 -22.76 -12.72 -11.25
C ASP A 242 -21.62 -12.32 -10.31
N ARG A 243 -20.98 -13.32 -9.68
CA ARG A 243 -19.83 -13.11 -8.80
C ARG A 243 -18.84 -14.27 -8.84
N MET A 244 -17.56 -13.92 -8.93
CA MET A 244 -16.44 -14.81 -8.63
C MET A 244 -16.02 -14.71 -7.16
N ILE A 245 -15.68 -15.84 -6.57
CA ILE A 245 -14.95 -15.91 -5.30
C ILE A 245 -13.56 -16.48 -5.58
N PHE A 246 -12.52 -15.74 -5.26
CA PHE A 246 -11.14 -16.24 -5.34
C PHE A 246 -10.62 -16.55 -3.94
N VAL A 247 -9.96 -17.70 -3.81
CA VAL A 247 -9.39 -18.15 -2.53
C VAL A 247 -8.03 -17.54 -2.22
N ALA A 248 -7.38 -16.87 -3.18
CA ALA A 248 -6.10 -16.20 -3.02
C ALA A 248 -5.83 -15.22 -4.18
N ASP A 249 -5.05 -14.15 -3.95
CA ASP A 249 -4.78 -13.13 -4.97
C ASP A 249 -3.99 -13.69 -6.17
N HIS A 250 -2.97 -14.52 -5.92
CA HIS A 250 -2.23 -15.16 -7.02
C HIS A 250 -3.10 -16.11 -7.83
N VAL A 251 -4.07 -16.79 -7.21
CA VAL A 251 -5.04 -17.64 -7.91
C VAL A 251 -5.90 -16.82 -8.87
N ARG A 252 -6.27 -15.59 -8.50
CA ARG A 252 -6.97 -14.65 -9.40
C ARG A 252 -6.07 -14.25 -10.56
N GLU A 253 -4.82 -13.90 -10.27
CA GLU A 253 -3.84 -13.52 -11.30
C GLU A 253 -3.61 -14.66 -12.29
N ASP A 254 -3.38 -15.88 -11.80
CA ASP A 254 -3.21 -17.09 -12.61
C ASP A 254 -4.44 -17.38 -13.48
N ALA A 255 -5.65 -17.19 -12.93
CA ALA A 255 -6.90 -17.35 -13.66
C ALA A 255 -7.09 -16.27 -14.74
N TYR A 256 -6.68 -15.04 -14.46
CA TYR A 256 -6.72 -13.91 -15.39
C TYR A 256 -5.72 -14.06 -16.54
N GLU A 257 -4.55 -14.61 -16.27
CA GLU A 257 -3.57 -14.96 -17.29
C GLU A 257 -4.07 -16.11 -18.16
N SER A 258 -4.66 -17.14 -17.54
CA SER A 258 -5.16 -18.32 -18.23
C SER A 258 -6.45 -18.07 -19.01
N CYS A 259 -7.32 -17.17 -18.54
CA CYS A 259 -8.57 -16.80 -19.18
C CYS A 259 -8.93 -15.32 -18.91
N PRO A 260 -8.56 -14.39 -19.81
CA PRO A 260 -8.83 -12.96 -19.62
C PRO A 260 -10.31 -12.58 -19.45
N GLN A 261 -11.24 -13.43 -19.94
CA GLN A 261 -12.68 -13.20 -19.81
C GLN A 261 -13.15 -13.17 -18.33
N VAL A 262 -12.45 -13.88 -17.45
CA VAL A 262 -12.74 -13.90 -16.01
C VAL A 262 -12.63 -12.51 -15.39
N LYS A 263 -11.82 -11.61 -15.97
CA LYS A 263 -11.67 -10.20 -15.50
C LYS A 263 -12.97 -9.41 -15.57
N ASN A 264 -13.89 -9.80 -16.45
CA ASN A 264 -15.15 -9.11 -16.64
C ASN A 264 -16.20 -9.52 -15.61
N VAL A 265 -15.94 -10.57 -14.83
CA VAL A 265 -16.83 -11.00 -13.75
C VAL A 265 -16.40 -10.32 -12.45
N PRO A 266 -17.28 -9.56 -11.81
CA PRO A 266 -17.00 -9.00 -10.50
C PRO A 266 -16.59 -10.07 -9.49
N TYR A 267 -15.65 -9.76 -8.60
CA TYR A 267 -15.10 -10.75 -7.67
C TYR A 267 -14.98 -10.25 -6.23
N THR A 268 -14.90 -11.21 -5.32
CA THR A 268 -14.53 -10.99 -3.91
C THR A 268 -13.45 -11.99 -3.51
N MET A 269 -12.49 -11.54 -2.70
CA MET A 269 -11.51 -12.42 -2.07
C MET A 269 -12.13 -13.06 -0.83
N VAL A 270 -12.16 -14.38 -0.76
CA VAL A 270 -12.62 -15.11 0.44
C VAL A 270 -11.65 -16.26 0.71
N TYR A 271 -10.84 -16.11 1.75
CA TYR A 271 -9.87 -17.11 2.14
C TYR A 271 -10.54 -18.35 2.74
N ASN A 272 -9.85 -19.49 2.70
CA ASN A 272 -10.35 -20.69 3.36
C ASN A 272 -10.31 -20.53 4.89
N GLY A 273 -11.44 -20.76 5.54
CA GLY A 273 -11.55 -20.75 6.99
C GLY A 273 -11.31 -22.14 7.60
N ILE A 274 -10.79 -22.16 8.82
CA ILE A 274 -10.59 -23.35 9.63
C ILE A 274 -11.70 -23.41 10.69
N ASN A 275 -12.40 -24.55 10.75
CA ASN A 275 -13.36 -24.82 11.82
C ASN A 275 -12.60 -25.13 13.12
N LEU A 276 -12.41 -24.09 13.93
CA LEU A 276 -11.60 -24.15 15.14
C LEU A 276 -12.15 -25.10 16.22
N ASP A 277 -13.43 -25.50 16.16
CA ASP A 277 -14.01 -26.52 17.04
C ASP A 277 -13.48 -27.93 16.72
N LYS A 278 -13.08 -28.18 15.47
CA LYS A 278 -12.49 -29.46 15.05
C LYS A 278 -11.01 -29.58 15.41
N PHE A 279 -10.34 -28.47 15.69
CA PHE A 279 -8.90 -28.41 15.93
C PHE A 279 -8.60 -27.99 17.36
N VAL A 280 -8.42 -28.99 18.23
CA VAL A 280 -8.17 -28.79 19.66
C VAL A 280 -6.77 -28.24 19.88
N PHE A 281 -6.70 -27.06 20.50
CA PHE A 281 -5.43 -26.40 20.80
C PHE A 281 -4.67 -27.15 21.90
N SER A 282 -3.40 -27.46 21.65
CA SER A 282 -2.48 -27.99 22.65
C SER A 282 -1.23 -27.11 22.68
N LYS A 283 -0.79 -26.71 23.89
CA LYS A 283 0.51 -26.07 24.03
C LYS A 283 1.60 -27.11 23.79
N ARG A 284 2.55 -26.78 22.91
CA ARG A 284 3.65 -27.66 22.53
C ARG A 284 4.96 -27.04 22.92
N THR A 285 5.95 -27.91 23.05
CA THR A 285 7.35 -27.53 23.19
C THR A 285 8.13 -28.05 22.00
N LYS A 286 9.38 -27.60 21.89
CA LYS A 286 10.36 -28.13 20.95
C LYS A 286 10.45 -29.65 21.06
N GLY A 287 10.49 -30.31 19.91
CA GLY A 287 10.56 -31.76 19.83
C GLY A 287 11.15 -32.22 18.50
N LYS A 288 10.89 -33.48 18.13
CA LYS A 288 11.56 -34.13 16.99
C LYS A 288 10.58 -34.74 15.99
N ARG A 289 9.27 -34.52 16.16
CA ARG A 289 8.22 -35.03 15.29
C ARG A 289 7.81 -33.96 14.29
N ILE A 290 8.16 -34.17 13.04
CA ILE A 290 7.84 -33.27 11.92
C ILE A 290 6.76 -33.92 11.07
N CYS A 291 5.80 -33.13 10.60
CA CYS A 291 4.72 -33.63 9.77
C CYS A 291 4.55 -32.86 8.46
N PHE A 292 3.94 -33.55 7.50
CA PHE A 292 3.40 -32.98 6.27
C PHE A 292 2.02 -33.59 6.02
N SER A 293 1.02 -32.76 5.69
CA SER A 293 -0.31 -33.23 5.25
C SER A 293 -0.60 -32.83 3.81
N GLY A 294 -0.95 -33.82 2.98
CA GLY A 294 -1.38 -33.62 1.59
C GLY A 294 -0.93 -34.74 0.66
N HIS A 295 -1.53 -34.82 -0.53
CA HIS A 295 -1.16 -35.84 -1.52
C HIS A 295 0.32 -35.78 -1.92
N VAL A 296 0.96 -36.96 -1.96
CA VAL A 296 2.37 -37.09 -2.36
C VAL A 296 2.47 -36.95 -3.88
N ASN A 297 2.94 -35.79 -4.33
CA ASN A 297 3.19 -35.46 -5.73
C ASN A 297 4.34 -34.44 -5.88
N TYR A 298 4.72 -34.14 -7.13
CA TYR A 298 5.88 -33.27 -7.40
C TYR A 298 5.72 -31.84 -6.86
N LYS A 299 4.48 -31.32 -6.76
CA LYS A 299 4.21 -29.96 -6.29
C LYS A 299 4.52 -29.79 -4.80
N LYS A 300 4.46 -30.88 -4.04
CA LYS A 300 4.81 -30.93 -2.62
C LYS A 300 6.33 -31.10 -2.38
N ASN A 301 7.13 -31.13 -3.45
CA ASN A 301 8.59 -31.24 -3.43
C ASN A 301 9.16 -32.27 -2.42
N PRO A 302 8.82 -33.56 -2.56
CA PRO A 302 9.28 -34.57 -1.62
C PRO A 302 10.80 -34.80 -1.67
N MET A 303 11.55 -34.15 -2.57
CA MET A 303 13.02 -34.21 -2.59
C MET A 303 13.63 -33.24 -1.58
N LEU A 304 13.00 -32.08 -1.36
CA LEU A 304 13.46 -31.10 -0.39
C LEU A 304 13.25 -31.61 1.04
N ILE A 305 12.14 -32.32 1.29
CA ILE A 305 11.86 -32.87 2.63
C ILE A 305 12.92 -33.90 3.06
N ILE A 306 13.40 -34.73 2.12
CA ILE A 306 14.45 -35.73 2.38
C ILE A 306 15.78 -35.05 2.71
N GLN A 307 16.15 -34.01 1.96
CA GLN A 307 17.40 -33.28 2.19
C GLN A 307 17.41 -32.55 3.53
N ILE A 308 16.27 -31.98 3.93
CA ILE A 308 16.10 -31.37 5.26
C ILE A 308 16.21 -32.45 6.35
N LEU A 309 15.55 -33.61 6.18
CA LEU A 309 15.64 -34.72 7.13
C LEU A 309 17.08 -35.21 7.31
N ASP A 310 17.81 -35.43 6.22
CA ASP A 310 19.22 -35.86 6.27
C ASP A 310 20.08 -34.89 7.08
N LYS A 311 19.90 -33.58 6.87
CA LYS A 311 20.64 -32.56 7.64
C LYS A 311 20.24 -32.52 9.11
N LEU A 312 18.96 -32.73 9.43
CA LEU A 312 18.49 -32.83 10.81
C LEU A 312 19.03 -34.09 11.52
N LEU A 313 19.07 -35.23 10.84
CA LEU A 313 19.59 -36.49 11.40
C LEU A 313 21.09 -36.42 11.73
N LYS A 314 21.85 -35.59 11.01
CA LYS A 314 23.25 -35.28 11.31
C LYS A 314 23.43 -34.43 12.56
N ILE A 315 22.41 -33.66 12.94
CA ILE A 315 22.38 -32.88 14.18
C ILE A 315 21.92 -33.75 15.34
N ASP A 316 20.85 -34.51 15.14
CA ASP A 316 20.26 -35.39 16.13
C ASP A 316 19.49 -36.54 15.45
N ASP A 317 19.85 -37.79 15.75
CA ASP A 317 19.30 -38.98 15.09
C ASP A 317 17.83 -39.29 15.48
N GLY A 318 17.26 -38.53 16.41
CA GLY A 318 15.90 -38.68 16.91
C GLY A 318 14.83 -38.01 16.04
N TYR A 319 15.19 -37.20 15.04
CA TYR A 319 14.23 -36.58 14.13
C TYR A 319 13.47 -37.61 13.28
N ARG A 320 12.15 -37.41 13.16
CA ARG A 320 11.26 -38.27 12.38
C ARG A 320 10.26 -37.44 11.59
N ILE A 321 9.99 -37.85 10.35
CA ILE A 321 8.96 -37.25 9.50
C ILE A 321 7.79 -38.22 9.34
N ASP A 322 6.57 -37.70 9.56
CA ASP A 322 5.31 -38.36 9.26
C ASP A 322 4.60 -37.61 8.13
N TRP A 323 4.39 -38.25 6.98
CA TRP A 323 3.63 -37.70 5.85
C TRP A 323 2.28 -38.41 5.75
N VAL A 324 1.17 -37.68 5.89
CA VAL A 324 -0.18 -38.22 5.64
C VAL A 324 -0.73 -37.78 4.27
N GLY A 325 -1.18 -38.75 3.47
CA GLY A 325 -1.86 -38.51 2.20
C GLY A 325 -1.54 -39.52 1.10
N ASP A 326 -2.45 -39.63 0.14
CA ASP A 326 -2.34 -40.62 -0.93
C ASP A 326 -1.23 -40.30 -1.93
N HIS A 327 -0.67 -41.36 -2.53
CA HIS A 327 0.35 -41.26 -3.57
C HIS A 327 -0.29 -41.11 -4.95
N GLN A 328 -0.26 -39.90 -5.51
CA GLN A 328 -0.84 -39.62 -6.83
C GLN A 328 0.10 -39.95 -7.99
N ASP A 329 1.41 -40.06 -7.73
CA ASP A 329 2.40 -40.47 -8.74
C ASP A 329 3.21 -41.69 -8.26
N ILE A 330 3.02 -42.82 -8.95
CA ILE A 330 3.70 -44.08 -8.64
C ILE A 330 5.23 -43.99 -8.81
N ARG A 331 5.72 -43.10 -9.69
CA ARG A 331 7.16 -42.92 -9.92
C ARG A 331 7.81 -42.22 -8.73
N ILE A 332 7.13 -41.21 -8.19
CA ILE A 332 7.56 -40.53 -6.96
C ILE A 332 7.58 -41.52 -5.80
N LYS A 333 6.52 -42.31 -5.63
CA LYS A 333 6.48 -43.37 -4.60
C LYS A 333 7.66 -44.33 -4.70
N LYS A 334 7.94 -44.84 -5.92
CA LYS A 334 9.08 -45.75 -6.16
C LYS A 334 10.41 -45.09 -5.83
N TYR A 335 10.60 -43.83 -6.25
CA TYR A 335 11.83 -43.10 -5.96
C TYR A 335 12.01 -42.84 -4.47
N LEU A 336 10.98 -42.38 -3.75
CA LEU A 336 11.06 -42.12 -2.31
C LEU A 336 11.43 -43.39 -1.54
N ASN A 337 10.81 -44.52 -1.86
CA ASN A 337 11.17 -45.81 -1.25
C ASN A 337 12.62 -46.22 -1.57
N TYR A 338 13.08 -45.98 -2.79
CA TYR A 338 14.46 -46.28 -3.19
C TYR A 338 15.46 -45.40 -2.44
N ILE A 339 15.28 -44.08 -2.47
CA ILE A 339 16.26 -43.13 -1.95
C ILE A 339 16.32 -43.16 -0.42
N LEU A 340 15.18 -43.33 0.27
CA LEU A 340 15.17 -43.46 1.73
C LEU A 340 15.95 -44.70 2.18
N LYS A 341 15.83 -45.81 1.43
CA LYS A 341 16.57 -47.05 1.66
C LYS A 341 18.05 -46.92 1.34
N ASP A 342 18.38 -46.28 0.21
CA ASP A 342 19.77 -46.05 -0.22
C ASP A 342 20.53 -45.16 0.78
N MET A 343 19.85 -44.16 1.34
CA MET A 343 20.37 -43.28 2.39
C MET A 343 20.37 -43.93 3.78
N GLY A 344 19.74 -45.09 3.97
CA GLY A 344 19.63 -45.78 5.26
C GLY A 344 18.80 -45.02 6.30
N ILE A 345 17.77 -44.27 5.86
CA ILE A 345 16.90 -43.45 6.72
C ILE A 345 15.42 -43.83 6.60
N GLU A 346 15.11 -45.00 6.03
CA GLU A 346 13.72 -45.44 5.84
C GLU A 346 12.95 -45.59 7.17
N ASP A 347 13.62 -45.88 8.28
CA ASP A 347 13.00 -45.98 9.60
C ASP A 347 12.69 -44.61 10.23
N LYS A 348 13.20 -43.52 9.63
CA LYS A 348 12.99 -42.13 10.07
C LYS A 348 11.86 -41.42 9.31
N PHE A 349 11.32 -42.04 8.26
CA PHE A 349 10.29 -41.46 7.40
C PHE A 349 9.07 -42.38 7.29
N THR A 350 7.91 -41.97 7.82
CA THR A 350 6.68 -42.76 7.80
C THR A 350 5.63 -42.14 6.88
N PHE A 351 5.12 -42.93 5.92
CA PHE A 351 3.93 -42.56 5.14
C PHE A 351 2.68 -43.15 5.78
N HIS A 352 1.65 -42.32 5.89
CA HIS A 352 0.31 -42.68 6.36
C HIS A 352 -0.69 -42.46 5.22
N ASP A 353 -1.66 -43.37 5.08
CA ASP A 353 -2.76 -43.21 4.13
C ASP A 353 -3.67 -42.04 4.53
N TRP A 354 -4.53 -41.58 3.61
CA TRP A 354 -5.47 -40.49 3.88
C TRP A 354 -6.28 -40.71 5.17
N THR A 355 -6.37 -39.68 6.02
CA THR A 355 -7.16 -39.69 7.25
C THR A 355 -8.32 -38.72 7.18
N ASN A 356 -9.48 -39.12 7.70
CA ASN A 356 -10.62 -38.22 7.91
C ASN A 356 -10.58 -37.54 9.29
N ASP A 357 -9.66 -37.96 10.16
CA ASP A 357 -9.42 -37.36 11.48
C ASP A 357 -8.00 -36.81 11.54
N ILE A 358 -7.82 -35.68 10.85
CA ILE A 358 -6.53 -34.97 10.82
C ILE A 358 -6.19 -34.38 12.19
N ASN A 359 -7.19 -34.01 12.98
CA ASN A 359 -7.03 -33.42 14.30
C ASN A 359 -6.28 -34.38 15.25
N SER A 360 -6.74 -35.63 15.35
CA SER A 360 -6.09 -36.64 16.19
C SER A 360 -4.71 -37.03 15.66
N TRP A 361 -4.53 -37.09 14.33
CA TRP A 361 -3.23 -37.42 13.73
C TRP A 361 -2.15 -36.37 14.03
N LEU A 362 -2.52 -35.10 14.13
CA LEU A 362 -1.62 -33.99 14.46
C LEU A 362 -1.24 -33.95 15.95
N GLU A 363 -1.91 -34.72 16.83
CA GLU A 363 -1.76 -34.64 18.29
C GLU A 363 -0.30 -34.76 18.77
N ASN A 364 0.48 -35.67 18.19
CA ASN A 364 1.85 -35.96 18.62
C ASN A 364 2.94 -35.30 17.75
N LYS A 365 2.62 -34.23 17.02
CA LYS A 365 3.56 -33.53 16.12
C LYS A 365 4.08 -32.22 16.71
N ASN A 366 5.27 -31.78 16.31
CA ASN A 366 5.90 -30.53 16.76
C ASN A 366 6.03 -29.49 15.63
N TYR A 367 6.34 -29.91 14.41
CA TYR A 367 6.52 -28.99 13.29
C TYR A 367 5.71 -29.43 12.08
N PHE A 368 5.12 -28.48 11.38
CA PHE A 368 4.57 -28.70 10.04
C PHE A 368 5.58 -28.18 9.02
N LEU A 369 6.23 -29.08 8.28
CA LEU A 369 7.25 -28.72 7.31
C LEU A 369 6.66 -28.68 5.91
N SER A 370 6.25 -27.50 5.45
CA SER A 370 5.86 -27.31 4.06
C SER A 370 7.10 -27.17 3.18
N THR A 371 7.21 -28.02 2.18
CA THR A 371 8.24 -28.01 1.13
C THR A 371 7.66 -27.70 -0.24
N SER A 372 6.36 -27.36 -0.31
CA SER A 372 5.63 -27.15 -1.56
C SER A 372 6.29 -26.10 -2.46
N ILE A 373 6.13 -26.28 -3.77
CA ILE A 373 6.54 -25.32 -4.80
C ILE A 373 5.40 -24.36 -5.12
N HIS A 374 4.16 -24.85 -4.99
CA HIS A 374 2.95 -24.11 -5.28
C HIS A 374 1.81 -24.60 -4.39
N GLU A 375 1.11 -23.66 -3.75
CA GLU A 375 -0.10 -23.89 -2.96
C GLU A 375 -1.18 -22.89 -3.36
N GLY A 376 -2.44 -23.29 -3.29
CA GLY A 376 -3.54 -22.32 -3.35
C GLY A 376 -3.59 -21.45 -2.09
N TYR A 377 -3.45 -22.07 -0.91
CA TYR A 377 -3.42 -21.39 0.39
C TYR A 377 -2.70 -22.20 1.48
N GLY A 378 -2.66 -23.53 1.34
CA GLY A 378 -1.97 -24.44 2.26
C GLY A 378 -2.79 -24.80 3.50
N VAL A 379 -4.00 -25.35 3.33
CA VAL A 379 -4.92 -25.65 4.44
C VAL A 379 -4.29 -26.53 5.53
N GLY A 380 -3.49 -27.55 5.16
CA GLY A 380 -2.79 -28.38 6.15
C GLY A 380 -1.82 -27.59 7.06
N ILE A 381 -1.24 -26.49 6.57
CA ILE A 381 -0.42 -25.58 7.38
C ILE A 381 -1.29 -24.91 8.44
N MET A 382 -2.43 -24.36 8.02
CA MET A 382 -3.39 -23.68 8.89
C MET A 382 -4.00 -24.62 9.95
N GLU A 383 -4.35 -25.85 9.57
CA GLU A 383 -4.84 -26.89 10.49
C GLU A 383 -3.80 -27.21 11.58
N ALA A 384 -2.52 -27.31 11.20
CA ALA A 384 -1.44 -27.54 12.13
C ALA A 384 -1.23 -26.34 13.07
N MET A 385 -1.22 -25.12 12.53
CA MET A 385 -1.14 -23.89 13.32
C MET A 385 -2.32 -23.76 14.31
N ALA A 386 -3.53 -24.13 13.89
CA ALA A 386 -4.71 -24.17 14.75
C ALA A 386 -4.51 -25.14 15.94
N ARG A 387 -3.73 -26.21 15.79
CA ARG A 387 -3.36 -27.11 16.89
C ARG A 387 -2.12 -26.68 17.70
N GLY A 388 -1.60 -25.47 17.45
CA GLY A 388 -0.39 -24.95 18.11
C GLY A 388 0.92 -25.56 17.60
N ILE A 389 0.93 -26.18 16.42
CA ILE A 389 2.12 -26.73 15.76
C ILE A 389 2.85 -25.63 15.02
N LYS A 390 4.18 -25.60 15.15
CA LYS A 390 5.00 -24.58 14.50
C LYS A 390 5.05 -24.80 12.99
N PRO A 391 4.71 -23.78 12.18
CA PRO A 391 4.84 -23.87 10.72
C PRO A 391 6.28 -23.57 10.28
N ILE A 392 6.81 -24.38 9.36
CA ILE A 392 8.10 -24.18 8.68
C ILE A 392 7.79 -24.22 7.19
N ILE A 393 7.74 -23.06 6.55
CA ILE A 393 7.08 -22.88 5.25
C ILE A 393 8.12 -22.54 4.18
N HIS A 394 8.28 -23.41 3.18
CA HIS A 394 9.09 -23.07 2.02
C HIS A 394 8.50 -21.83 1.34
N ASN A 395 9.36 -20.93 0.84
CA ASN A 395 8.95 -19.74 0.10
C ASN A 395 8.40 -20.11 -1.30
N PHE A 396 7.29 -20.84 -1.30
CA PHE A 396 6.53 -21.17 -2.49
C PHE A 396 5.92 -19.90 -3.10
N TYR A 397 5.51 -19.97 -4.36
CA TYR A 397 4.92 -18.82 -5.06
C TYR A 397 3.76 -18.21 -4.26
N ALA A 398 3.89 -16.94 -3.88
CA ALA A 398 2.97 -16.16 -3.03
C ALA A 398 2.96 -16.45 -1.51
N ALA A 399 3.85 -17.28 -0.96
CA ALA A 399 3.88 -17.61 0.48
C ALA A 399 3.93 -16.37 1.41
N ARG A 400 4.74 -15.36 1.07
CA ARG A 400 4.87 -14.10 1.84
C ARG A 400 3.60 -13.23 1.84
N GLY A 401 2.66 -13.48 0.92
CA GLY A 401 1.35 -12.83 0.94
C GLY A 401 0.41 -13.41 2.00
N PHE A 402 0.72 -14.60 2.53
CA PHE A 402 -0.15 -15.33 3.45
C PHE A 402 0.45 -15.50 4.84
N TYR A 403 1.77 -15.64 4.95
CA TYR A 403 2.42 -16.00 6.20
C TYR A 403 3.52 -14.99 6.56
N PRO A 404 3.71 -14.66 7.86
CA PRO A 404 4.84 -13.88 8.34
C PRO A 404 6.19 -14.46 7.92
N ASP A 405 7.17 -13.59 7.65
CA ASP A 405 8.52 -13.99 7.21
C ASP A 405 9.25 -14.89 8.23
N GLU A 406 8.89 -14.81 9.51
CA GLU A 406 9.45 -15.67 10.56
C GLU A 406 9.14 -17.16 10.33
N PHE A 407 8.08 -17.51 9.60
CA PHE A 407 7.74 -18.89 9.26
C PHE A 407 8.35 -19.34 7.92
N ILE A 408 8.91 -18.42 7.13
CA ILE A 408 9.28 -18.66 5.73
C ILE A 408 10.78 -18.94 5.56
N TYR A 409 11.13 -19.98 4.79
CA TYR A 409 12.52 -20.33 4.44
C TYR A 409 12.71 -20.49 2.93
N ASN A 410 13.93 -20.23 2.45
CA ASN A 410 14.32 -20.39 1.04
C ASN A 410 15.31 -21.55 0.85
N THR A 411 16.10 -21.87 1.87
CA THR A 411 17.17 -22.88 1.80
C THR A 411 16.97 -24.00 2.81
N ILE A 412 17.59 -25.15 2.56
CA ILE A 412 17.62 -26.28 3.52
C ILE A 412 18.17 -25.81 4.88
N ASP A 413 19.17 -24.94 4.85
CA ASP A 413 19.87 -24.45 6.04
C ASP A 413 18.94 -23.58 6.89
N GLU A 414 18.21 -22.65 6.26
CA GLU A 414 17.18 -21.85 6.93
C GLU A 414 16.05 -22.72 7.50
N ALA A 415 15.63 -23.78 6.79
CA ALA A 415 14.61 -24.71 7.30
C ALA A 415 15.09 -25.43 8.56
N VAL A 416 16.34 -25.91 8.54
CA VAL A 416 16.98 -26.59 9.68
C VAL A 416 17.14 -25.63 10.85
N GLU A 417 17.64 -24.41 10.63
CA GLU A 417 17.78 -23.37 11.64
C GLU A 417 16.45 -23.09 12.36
N LYS A 418 15.35 -22.95 11.61
CA LYS A 418 14.02 -22.70 12.18
C LYS A 418 13.43 -23.89 12.94
N ILE A 419 13.84 -25.11 12.62
CA ILE A 419 13.44 -26.32 13.35
C ILE A 419 14.23 -26.43 14.66
N ILE A 420 15.52 -26.11 14.65
CA ILE A 420 16.40 -26.22 15.82
C ILE A 420 16.43 -24.98 16.71
N GLU A 421 15.81 -23.87 16.33
CA GLU A 421 15.75 -22.69 17.20
C GLU A 421 15.03 -22.99 18.53
N GLU A 422 15.35 -22.23 19.58
CA GLU A 422 14.75 -22.39 20.91
C GLU A 422 13.34 -21.77 21.01
N SER A 423 13.01 -20.81 20.14
CA SER A 423 11.70 -20.17 20.10
C SER A 423 10.62 -21.14 19.62
N TYR A 424 9.62 -21.34 20.49
CA TYR A 424 8.43 -22.13 20.20
C TYR A 424 7.21 -21.53 20.90
N ASP A 425 6.30 -20.91 20.14
CA ASP A 425 5.10 -20.23 20.66
C ASP A 425 3.81 -20.76 20.02
N SER A 426 3.28 -21.86 20.56
CA SER A 426 2.00 -22.44 20.12
C SER A 426 0.85 -21.43 20.10
N GLU A 427 0.81 -20.51 21.06
CA GLU A 427 -0.30 -19.57 21.22
C GLU A 427 -0.30 -18.54 20.09
N SER A 428 0.88 -18.05 19.68
CA SER A 428 1.01 -17.17 18.51
C SER A 428 0.54 -17.84 17.21
N TYR A 429 0.88 -19.12 17.01
CA TYR A 429 0.50 -19.85 15.80
C TYR A 429 -1.02 -20.04 15.72
N ARG A 430 -1.65 -20.40 16.84
CA ARG A 430 -3.10 -20.52 16.95
C ARG A 430 -3.78 -19.15 16.78
N ARG A 431 -3.26 -18.12 17.44
CA ARG A 431 -3.77 -16.75 17.34
C ARG A 431 -3.75 -16.23 15.91
N PHE A 432 -2.71 -16.55 15.15
CA PHE A 432 -2.64 -16.19 13.74
C PHE A 432 -3.82 -16.75 12.92
N ILE A 433 -4.27 -17.99 13.21
CA ILE A 433 -5.46 -18.58 12.58
C ILE A 433 -6.75 -17.96 13.11
N GLU A 434 -6.85 -17.71 14.42
CA GLU A 434 -8.01 -17.05 15.05
C GLU A 434 -8.29 -15.67 14.43
N ASP A 435 -7.23 -14.92 14.12
CA ASP A 435 -7.31 -13.53 13.64
C ASP A 435 -7.63 -13.43 12.14
N ASN A 436 -7.10 -14.38 11.35
CA ASN A 436 -7.11 -14.27 9.89
C ASN A 436 -7.98 -15.31 9.18
N TYR A 437 -8.14 -16.51 9.76
CA TYR A 437 -8.61 -17.70 9.02
C TYR A 437 -9.63 -18.55 9.80
N SER A 438 -10.48 -17.94 10.63
CA SER A 438 -11.57 -18.67 11.26
C SER A 438 -12.72 -18.95 10.29
N LEU A 439 -13.43 -20.07 10.47
CA LEU A 439 -14.63 -20.40 9.68
C LEU A 439 -15.70 -19.31 9.81
N GLU A 440 -15.90 -18.74 11.00
CA GLU A 440 -16.92 -17.71 11.26
C GLU A 440 -16.68 -16.46 10.41
N ARG A 441 -15.41 -16.08 10.22
CA ARG A 441 -15.02 -15.01 9.30
C ARG A 441 -15.33 -15.36 7.85
N GLN A 442 -15.00 -16.58 7.43
CA GLN A 442 -15.31 -17.05 6.08
C GLN A 442 -16.83 -17.03 5.82
N ILE A 443 -17.64 -17.48 6.79
CA ILE A 443 -19.11 -17.45 6.69
C ILE A 443 -19.63 -16.02 6.59
N TYR A 444 -19.11 -15.11 7.41
CA TYR A 444 -19.45 -13.69 7.34
C TYR A 444 -19.21 -13.11 5.94
N GLU A 445 -18.00 -13.32 5.39
CA GLU A 445 -17.62 -12.82 4.07
C GLU A 445 -18.51 -13.41 2.96
N ILE A 446 -18.85 -14.71 3.05
CA ILE A 446 -19.76 -15.37 2.09
C ILE A 446 -21.19 -14.83 2.22
N GLU A 447 -21.68 -14.63 3.44
CA GLU A 447 -23.04 -14.12 3.69
C GLU A 447 -23.23 -12.72 3.12
N GLU A 448 -22.23 -11.85 3.28
CA GLU A 448 -22.24 -10.51 2.66
C GLU A 448 -22.36 -10.59 1.14
N ILE A 449 -21.60 -11.49 0.49
CA ILE A 449 -21.67 -11.72 -0.97
C ILE A 449 -23.05 -12.23 -1.40
N LEU A 450 -23.68 -13.09 -0.60
CA LEU A 450 -25.01 -13.60 -0.95
C LEU A 450 -26.08 -12.50 -0.84
N ASN A 451 -25.92 -11.57 0.09
CA ASN A 451 -26.85 -10.47 0.36
C ASN A 451 -26.69 -9.25 -0.56
N THR A 452 -25.62 -9.17 -1.38
CA THR A 452 -25.51 -8.11 -2.38
C THR A 452 -26.56 -8.27 -3.47
N ASN A 453 -27.33 -7.20 -3.74
CA ASN A 453 -28.23 -7.14 -4.89
C ASN A 453 -27.42 -6.88 -6.17
N ASP A 454 -26.86 -7.93 -6.76
CA ASP A 454 -26.13 -7.85 -8.04
C ASP A 454 -27.06 -7.92 -9.27
N LYS A 455 -28.39 -7.82 -9.10
CA LYS A 455 -29.39 -8.01 -10.18
C LYS A 455 -29.50 -6.89 -11.21
N ASP A 456 -28.61 -5.91 -11.17
CA ASP A 456 -28.47 -4.94 -12.23
C ASP A 456 -27.44 -5.46 -13.24
N ARG A 457 -27.90 -6.22 -14.25
CA ARG A 457 -27.18 -6.39 -15.52
C ARG A 457 -27.08 -5.01 -16.20
N VAL A 458 -26.24 -4.14 -15.67
CA VAL A 458 -26.01 -2.79 -16.20
C VAL A 458 -24.74 -2.81 -17.04
N LYS A 459 -24.97 -2.84 -18.35
CA LYS A 459 -24.03 -2.30 -19.32
C LYS A 459 -23.76 -0.84 -18.97
N GLY A 460 -22.54 -0.54 -18.52
CA GLY A 460 -21.99 0.81 -18.50
C GLY A 460 -22.47 1.71 -17.35
N GLN A 461 -21.47 2.33 -16.71
CA GLN A 461 -21.52 3.48 -15.78
C GLN A 461 -21.99 3.28 -14.33
N THR A 462 -21.03 3.63 -13.44
CA THR A 462 -21.10 4.45 -12.22
C THR A 462 -22.28 4.30 -11.25
N ILE A 463 -22.01 3.82 -10.03
CA ILE A 463 -22.85 4.12 -8.86
C ILE A 463 -21.99 4.63 -7.70
N LEU A 464 -22.17 5.93 -7.43
CA LEU A 464 -21.81 6.64 -6.20
C LEU A 464 -22.99 6.57 -5.22
N LEU A 465 -22.66 6.46 -3.93
CA LEU A 465 -23.39 6.94 -2.74
C LEU A 465 -24.88 6.61 -2.57
N ASN A 466 -25.18 5.80 -1.55
CA ASN A 466 -26.33 6.01 -0.66
C ASN A 466 -26.19 5.15 0.61
N ALA A 467 -25.62 5.72 1.67
CA ALA A 467 -25.86 5.24 3.04
C ALA A 467 -26.46 6.40 3.83
N LYS A 468 -27.73 6.23 4.20
CA LYS A 468 -28.56 7.22 4.89
C LYS A 468 -28.00 7.53 6.27
N GLU A 469 -27.84 8.82 6.53
CA GLU A 469 -27.84 9.41 7.87
C GLU A 469 -29.10 8.95 8.63
N LYS A 470 -28.92 8.39 9.83
CA LYS A 470 -29.82 8.60 10.97
C LYS A 470 -29.17 8.14 12.29
N ASP A 471 -29.16 9.09 13.22
CA ASP A 471 -29.03 8.97 14.68
C ASP A 471 -27.68 8.52 15.28
N ILE A 472 -26.74 9.47 15.36
CA ILE A 472 -25.75 9.52 16.45
C ILE A 472 -25.87 10.88 17.14
N ASN A 473 -26.36 10.86 18.37
CA ASN A 473 -26.61 12.04 19.21
C ASN A 473 -25.27 12.62 19.73
N PRO A 474 -24.88 13.87 19.41
CA PRO A 474 -23.54 14.41 19.71
C PRO A 474 -23.24 14.74 21.18
N ASN A 475 -24.18 14.51 22.11
CA ASN A 475 -24.13 15.12 23.45
C ASN A 475 -23.63 14.21 24.61
N VAL A 476 -23.01 13.06 24.33
CA VAL A 476 -22.55 12.14 25.41
C VAL A 476 -21.02 12.15 25.66
N ILE A 477 -20.22 12.88 24.87
CA ILE A 477 -18.73 12.78 24.97
C ILE A 477 -18.08 13.91 25.81
N ASN A 478 -18.79 14.98 26.18
CA ASN A 478 -18.15 16.19 26.71
C ASN A 478 -18.02 16.33 28.25
N ALA A 479 -18.06 15.25 29.04
CA ALA A 479 -18.04 15.38 30.51
C ALA A 479 -16.80 14.83 31.27
N ASN A 480 -15.89 14.06 30.64
CA ASN A 480 -14.84 13.35 31.41
C ASN A 480 -13.38 13.66 31.04
N VAL A 481 -13.10 14.67 30.22
CA VAL A 481 -11.71 14.96 29.78
C VAL A 481 -11.02 16.04 30.64
N SER A 482 -11.71 16.72 31.56
CA SER A 482 -11.17 17.92 32.22
C SER A 482 -10.39 17.69 33.54
N LYS A 483 -9.83 16.49 33.81
CA LYS A 483 -9.00 16.25 35.01
C LYS A 483 -7.89 15.20 34.83
N ARG A 484 -6.97 15.37 33.89
CA ARG A 484 -5.65 14.72 33.96
C ARG A 484 -4.60 15.69 33.44
N ASN A 485 -3.88 16.33 34.35
CA ASN A 485 -2.76 17.19 34.02
C ASN A 485 -1.56 16.81 34.90
N LEU A 486 -0.36 16.83 34.28
CA LEU A 486 1.00 16.84 34.86
C LEU A 486 1.79 15.52 35.02
N ARG A 487 1.31 14.33 34.58
CA ARG A 487 2.14 13.09 34.57
C ARG A 487 2.41 12.48 33.19
N ASP A 488 1.85 13.05 32.12
CA ASP A 488 1.90 12.42 30.79
C ASP A 488 3.06 12.88 29.89
N GLU A 489 3.81 13.93 30.25
CA GLU A 489 4.90 14.47 29.39
C GLU A 489 6.06 13.47 29.16
N GLU A 490 6.42 12.62 30.14
CA GLU A 490 7.43 11.56 29.96
C GLU A 490 6.93 10.40 29.09
N LYS A 491 5.61 10.16 29.08
CA LYS A 491 5.00 9.08 28.31
C LYS A 491 4.95 9.39 26.82
N TYR A 492 4.74 10.66 26.45
CA TYR A 492 4.73 11.13 25.06
C TYR A 492 6.12 11.25 24.43
N LYS A 493 7.16 11.67 25.19
CA LYS A 493 8.56 11.63 24.70
C LYS A 493 8.97 10.23 24.25
N ASN A 494 8.61 9.22 25.04
CA ASN A 494 8.92 7.83 24.73
C ASN A 494 8.14 7.26 23.52
N GLN A 495 7.09 7.93 23.04
CA GLN A 495 6.33 7.49 21.87
C GLN A 495 6.96 7.98 20.56
N PHE A 496 7.20 9.28 20.41
CA PHE A 496 7.82 9.83 19.20
C PHE A 496 9.25 9.32 19.00
N GLY A 497 10.02 9.16 20.08
CA GLY A 497 11.35 8.54 20.01
C GLY A 497 11.34 7.15 19.37
N LYS A 498 10.31 6.32 19.67
CA LYS A 498 10.11 4.99 19.06
C LYS A 498 9.69 5.06 17.60
N ILE A 499 8.81 6.00 17.24
CA ILE A 499 8.39 6.22 15.85
C ILE A 499 9.61 6.55 15.01
N TRP A 500 10.42 7.53 15.43
CA TRP A 500 11.60 7.93 14.67
C TRP A 500 12.68 6.85 14.64
N ALA A 501 12.81 6.04 15.69
CA ALA A 501 13.68 4.85 15.67
C ALA A 501 13.22 3.82 14.62
N LYS A 502 11.91 3.59 14.46
CA LYS A 502 11.36 2.71 13.41
C LYS A 502 11.62 3.29 12.02
N TYR A 503 11.36 4.58 11.82
CA TYR A 503 11.57 5.25 10.53
C TYR A 503 13.05 5.31 10.14
N SER A 504 13.95 5.29 11.13
CA SER A 504 15.39 5.17 10.88
C SER A 504 15.81 3.86 10.23
N GLN A 505 14.95 2.84 10.18
CA GLN A 505 15.23 1.59 9.45
C GLN A 505 14.78 1.65 7.98
N ILE A 506 14.03 2.67 7.58
CA ILE A 506 13.53 2.85 6.21
C ILE A 506 14.59 3.58 5.38
N ASP A 507 14.74 3.18 4.10
CA ASP A 507 15.67 3.83 3.18
C ASP A 507 15.27 5.29 2.88
N SER A 508 16.24 6.20 2.86
CA SER A 508 16.01 7.63 2.64
C SER A 508 15.37 7.93 1.27
N PHE A 509 15.66 7.12 0.23
CA PHE A 509 15.03 7.25 -1.08
C PHE A 509 13.52 7.03 -0.99
N GLN A 510 13.10 6.00 -0.25
CA GLN A 510 11.68 5.69 -0.03
C GLN A 510 10.99 6.82 0.76
N LEU A 511 11.61 7.30 1.84
CA LEU A 511 11.05 8.37 2.68
C LEU A 511 10.85 9.68 1.90
N MET A 512 11.81 10.09 1.07
CA MET A 512 11.71 11.33 0.29
C MET A 512 10.77 11.23 -0.92
N ASN A 513 10.59 10.03 -1.48
CA ASN A 513 9.80 9.80 -2.69
C ASN A 513 8.40 9.23 -2.45
N GLU A 514 7.98 9.02 -1.21
CA GLU A 514 6.61 8.63 -0.91
C GLU A 514 5.61 9.67 -1.46
N SER A 515 4.69 9.21 -2.33
CA SER A 515 3.84 10.10 -3.15
C SER A 515 3.04 11.11 -2.33
N GLY A 516 2.43 10.68 -1.21
CA GLY A 516 1.69 11.57 -0.31
C GLY A 516 2.61 12.66 0.25
N ASN A 517 3.64 12.28 0.98
CA ASN A 517 4.57 13.22 1.60
C ASN A 517 5.20 14.20 0.59
N LYS A 518 5.64 13.71 -0.57
CA LYS A 518 6.22 14.54 -1.63
C LYS A 518 5.26 15.62 -2.16
N THR A 519 3.99 15.25 -2.39
CA THR A 519 2.97 16.19 -2.89
C THR A 519 2.64 17.25 -1.85
N LEU A 520 2.48 16.88 -0.57
CA LEU A 520 2.26 17.84 0.51
C LEU A 520 3.41 18.84 0.61
N ARG A 521 4.66 18.38 0.56
CA ARG A 521 5.85 19.25 0.57
C ARG A 521 5.84 20.24 -0.58
N SER A 522 5.55 19.77 -1.79
CA SER A 522 5.49 20.64 -2.98
C SER A 522 4.34 21.66 -2.91
N GLU A 523 3.15 21.25 -2.46
CA GLU A 523 2.02 22.18 -2.28
C GLU A 523 2.31 23.22 -1.19
N PHE A 524 2.98 22.81 -0.10
CA PHE A 524 3.44 23.71 0.95
C PHE A 524 4.46 24.73 0.42
N ILE A 525 5.47 24.28 -0.34
CA ILE A 525 6.42 25.17 -1.00
C ILE A 525 5.71 26.13 -1.96
N ARG A 526 4.74 25.64 -2.75
CA ARG A 526 3.97 26.47 -3.68
C ARG A 526 3.24 27.58 -2.93
N LEU A 527 2.61 27.25 -1.80
CA LEU A 527 1.94 28.21 -0.94
C LEU A 527 2.94 29.23 -0.38
N LEU A 528 4.09 28.81 0.13
CA LEU A 528 5.14 29.72 0.60
C LEU A 528 5.64 30.63 -0.52
N ASN A 529 5.97 30.07 -1.69
CA ASN A 529 6.43 30.81 -2.85
C ASN A 529 5.41 31.87 -3.28
N SER A 530 4.11 31.64 -3.11
CA SER A 530 3.09 32.63 -3.49
C SER A 530 3.26 33.98 -2.76
N TYR A 531 3.87 33.97 -1.57
CA TYR A 531 4.10 35.13 -0.71
C TYR A 531 5.58 35.49 -0.51
N PHE A 532 6.48 34.50 -0.51
CA PHE A 532 7.88 34.64 -0.14
C PHE A 532 8.81 34.20 -1.27
N LEU A 533 9.96 34.86 -1.40
CA LEU A 533 11.10 34.35 -2.16
C LEU A 533 12.05 33.68 -1.17
N LEU A 534 12.13 32.35 -1.19
CA LEU A 534 12.74 31.54 -0.14
C LEU A 534 14.27 31.59 -0.13
N ARG A 535 14.89 31.84 -1.28
CA ARG A 535 16.36 31.93 -1.35
C ARG A 535 16.92 32.93 -0.34
N ASN A 536 17.96 32.50 0.37
CA ASN A 536 18.65 33.22 1.44
C ASN A 536 17.81 33.48 2.70
N ALA A 537 16.53 33.12 2.73
CA ALA A 537 15.73 33.25 3.93
C ALA A 537 16.31 32.37 5.03
N LYS A 538 16.40 32.90 6.26
CA LYS A 538 16.72 32.11 7.44
C LYS A 538 15.43 31.47 7.95
N ILE A 539 15.34 30.15 7.88
CA ILE A 539 14.12 29.42 8.17
C ILE A 539 14.38 28.45 9.32
N LEU A 540 13.50 28.44 10.31
CA LEU A 540 13.50 27.49 11.42
C LEU A 540 12.31 26.54 11.25
N GLU A 541 12.56 25.22 11.23
CA GLU A 541 11.51 24.21 11.39
C GLU A 541 11.49 23.71 12.84
N VAL A 542 10.34 23.82 13.51
CA VAL A 542 10.12 23.30 14.87
C VAL A 542 9.44 21.94 14.79
N GLY A 543 10.06 20.88 15.32
CA GLY A 543 9.55 19.51 15.23
C GLY A 543 9.79 18.91 13.85
N THR A 544 11.05 18.88 13.42
CA THR A 544 11.43 18.52 12.04
C THR A 544 11.14 17.06 11.68
N GLY A 545 11.07 16.14 12.65
CA GLY A 545 10.81 14.73 12.40
C GLY A 545 11.80 14.10 11.41
N THR A 546 11.32 13.75 10.22
CA THR A 546 12.18 13.21 9.15
C THR A 546 13.08 14.27 8.48
N GLY A 547 12.79 15.57 8.65
CA GLY A 547 13.51 16.65 7.98
C GLY A 547 13.12 16.87 6.51
N ASN A 548 12.13 16.15 5.99
CA ASN A 548 11.77 16.18 4.57
C ASN A 548 11.34 17.58 4.07
N PHE A 549 10.62 18.36 4.87
CA PHE A 549 10.24 19.74 4.55
C PHE A 549 11.45 20.68 4.59
N SER A 550 12.27 20.58 5.65
CA SER A 550 13.52 21.35 5.75
C SER A 550 14.45 21.11 4.55
N ILE A 551 14.63 19.85 4.13
CA ILE A 551 15.46 19.49 2.98
C ILE A 551 14.91 20.11 1.68
N GLU A 552 13.59 20.03 1.46
CA GLU A 552 12.93 20.61 0.27
C GLU A 552 13.08 22.14 0.19
N ILE A 553 13.00 22.81 1.35
CA ILE A 553 13.19 24.26 1.46
C ILE A 553 14.67 24.61 1.26
N ALA A 554 15.59 23.84 1.84
CA ALA A 554 17.03 24.05 1.67
C ALA A 554 17.47 23.87 0.20
N MET A 555 16.86 22.96 -0.55
CA MET A 555 17.13 22.85 -2.00
C MET A 555 16.90 24.18 -2.74
N ARG A 556 15.99 25.04 -2.25
CA ARG A 556 15.69 26.38 -2.79
C ARG A 556 16.60 27.48 -2.26
N GLU A 557 17.83 27.09 -1.88
CA GLU A 557 18.90 27.99 -1.41
C GLU A 557 18.51 28.82 -0.16
N ALA A 558 17.51 28.35 0.61
CA ALA A 558 17.20 28.90 1.93
C ALA A 558 18.21 28.38 2.97
N LYS A 559 18.42 29.12 4.06
CA LYS A 559 19.24 28.67 5.20
C LYS A 559 18.33 28.07 6.25
N VAL A 560 18.31 26.76 6.36
CA VAL A 560 17.33 26.04 7.17
C VAL A 560 17.96 25.45 8.43
N THR A 561 17.39 25.75 9.58
CA THR A 561 17.69 25.08 10.84
C THR A 561 16.47 24.24 11.21
N GLY A 562 16.59 22.92 11.20
CA GLY A 562 15.54 22.02 11.68
C GLY A 562 15.82 21.60 13.12
N ILE A 563 14.82 21.71 14.01
CA ILE A 563 14.96 21.28 15.40
C ILE A 563 13.94 20.22 15.78
N ASP A 564 14.33 19.36 16.71
CA ASP A 564 13.47 18.36 17.33
C ASP A 564 13.94 18.11 18.75
N ILE A 565 13.00 17.73 19.63
CA ILE A 565 13.33 17.35 21.00
C ILE A 565 13.90 15.93 21.06
N GLU A 566 13.62 15.10 20.06
CA GLU A 566 14.04 13.70 19.99
C GLU A 566 15.34 13.52 19.18
N GLU A 567 16.35 12.90 19.79
CA GLU A 567 17.65 12.69 19.14
C GLU A 567 17.58 11.70 17.96
N SER A 568 16.67 10.73 18.00
CA SER A 568 16.45 9.79 16.89
C SER A 568 15.92 10.51 15.64
N SER A 569 15.08 11.53 15.81
CA SER A 569 14.60 12.41 14.75
C SER A 569 15.76 13.17 14.10
N ILE A 570 16.61 13.82 14.91
CA ILE A 570 17.78 14.56 14.41
C ILE A 570 18.76 13.66 13.66
N ARG A 571 19.01 12.45 14.16
CA ARG A 571 19.89 11.47 13.46
C ARG A 571 19.29 11.05 12.11
N LEU A 572 17.98 10.80 12.06
CA LEU A 572 17.28 10.47 10.83
C LEU A 572 17.35 11.61 9.81
N ALA A 573 17.01 12.83 10.21
CA ALA A 573 17.02 14.00 9.33
C ALA A 573 18.42 14.28 8.76
N LYS A 574 19.48 14.18 9.59
CA LYS A 574 20.87 14.29 9.14
C LYS A 574 21.24 13.24 8.12
N ARG A 575 20.88 11.98 8.34
CA ARG A 575 21.14 10.90 7.39
C ARG A 575 20.46 11.17 6.04
N ILE A 576 19.18 11.54 6.04
CA ILE A 576 18.46 11.82 4.79
C ILE A 576 19.11 13.00 4.06
N SER A 577 19.45 14.09 4.76
CA SER A 577 20.16 15.23 4.18
C SER A 577 21.52 14.84 3.57
N GLN A 578 22.27 13.95 4.23
CA GLN A 578 23.55 13.42 3.74
C GLN A 578 23.37 12.53 2.50
N ASP A 579 22.41 11.60 2.53
CA ASP A 579 22.13 10.67 1.42
C ASP A 579 21.74 11.39 0.13
N PHE A 580 21.17 12.59 0.23
CA PHE A 580 20.78 13.43 -0.89
C PHE A 580 21.75 14.59 -1.18
N GLU A 581 22.91 14.63 -0.52
CA GLU A 581 23.94 15.66 -0.70
C GLU A 581 23.39 17.09 -0.53
N ILE A 582 22.54 17.31 0.47
CA ILE A 582 22.03 18.64 0.86
C ILE A 582 22.56 18.96 2.26
N THR A 583 23.74 19.57 2.36
CA THR A 583 24.40 19.82 3.66
C THR A 583 24.91 21.25 3.85
N ASP A 584 25.07 22.04 2.78
CA ASP A 584 25.72 23.36 2.86
C ASP A 584 24.88 24.45 3.55
N ASN A 585 23.56 24.34 3.44
CA ASN A 585 22.62 25.37 3.87
C ASN A 585 21.48 24.82 4.75
N ILE A 586 21.71 23.66 5.35
CA ILE A 586 20.80 23.01 6.29
C ILE A 586 21.57 22.51 7.51
N GLU A 587 20.99 22.67 8.68
CA GLU A 587 21.48 22.04 9.91
C GLU A 587 20.32 21.46 10.71
N PHE A 588 20.60 20.38 11.44
CA PHE A 588 19.65 19.76 12.34
C PHE A 588 20.20 19.73 13.76
N LEU A 589 19.45 20.32 14.70
CA LEU A 589 19.88 20.54 16.07
C LEU A 589 18.84 20.00 17.05
N LEU A 590 19.27 19.50 18.20
CA LEU A 590 18.34 19.24 19.30
C LEU A 590 17.79 20.59 19.80
N GLY A 591 16.48 20.66 20.01
CA GLY A 591 15.86 21.85 20.57
C GLY A 591 14.40 21.68 20.99
N ASP A 592 13.97 22.50 21.93
CA ASP A 592 12.61 22.53 22.48
C ASP A 592 11.79 23.69 21.89
N GLY A 593 10.77 23.33 21.11
CA GLY A 593 9.82 24.27 20.52
C GLY A 593 9.05 25.13 21.52
N PHE A 594 8.98 24.74 22.79
CA PHE A 594 8.36 25.53 23.85
C PHE A 594 9.29 26.55 24.52
N ASN A 595 10.58 26.57 24.15
CA ASN A 595 11.61 27.39 24.78
C ASN A 595 12.62 27.96 23.77
N LEU A 596 12.20 28.20 22.51
CA LEU A 596 13.07 28.65 21.40
C LEU A 596 14.00 29.81 21.78
N LYS A 597 13.43 30.86 22.39
CA LYS A 597 14.22 32.05 22.75
C LYS A 597 15.31 31.74 23.77
N LYS A 598 15.01 30.88 24.75
CA LYS A 598 15.94 30.48 25.81
C LYS A 598 17.09 29.64 25.25
N GLU A 599 16.80 28.82 24.26
CA GLU A 599 17.79 27.98 23.57
C GLU A 599 18.58 28.73 22.50
N GLY A 600 18.29 30.03 22.30
CA GLY A 600 19.05 30.89 21.41
C GLY A 600 18.55 30.93 19.97
N PHE A 601 17.44 30.24 19.66
CA PHE A 601 16.79 30.31 18.36
C PHE A 601 16.04 31.64 18.21
N LYS A 602 16.66 32.59 17.51
CA LYS A 602 16.13 33.94 17.28
C LYS A 602 16.58 34.51 15.94
N ASN A 603 15.89 35.55 15.47
CA ASN A 603 16.20 36.28 14.24
C ASN A 603 16.04 35.45 12.95
N PHE A 604 15.04 34.58 12.92
CA PHE A 604 14.63 33.89 11.70
C PHE A 604 13.66 34.75 10.88
N ASP A 605 13.66 34.54 9.58
CA ASP A 605 12.73 35.19 8.66
C ASP A 605 11.37 34.48 8.70
N ILE A 606 11.39 33.15 8.68
CA ILE A 606 10.21 32.28 8.78
C ILE A 606 10.48 31.21 9.84
N VAL A 607 9.54 31.03 10.75
CA VAL A 607 9.52 29.89 11.68
C VAL A 607 8.30 29.06 11.34
N PHE A 608 8.48 27.78 11.05
CA PHE A 608 7.37 26.92 10.66
C PHE A 608 7.35 25.59 11.37
N ASN A 609 6.19 24.95 11.36
CA ASN A 609 6.04 23.53 11.62
C ASN A 609 4.96 22.92 10.73
N MET A 610 5.09 21.64 10.46
CA MET A 610 4.10 20.84 9.74
C MET A 610 3.85 19.58 10.55
N GLY A 611 2.65 19.44 11.09
CA GLY A 611 2.26 18.22 11.79
C GLY A 611 2.75 18.12 13.24
N VAL A 612 2.65 19.21 14.01
CA VAL A 612 3.17 19.32 15.38
C VAL A 612 2.13 19.84 16.36
N LEU A 613 1.44 20.93 16.03
CA LEU A 613 0.54 21.63 16.94
C LEU A 613 -0.70 20.80 17.33
N GLU A 614 -1.11 19.87 16.48
CA GLU A 614 -2.25 18.99 16.69
C GLU A 614 -2.08 18.01 17.84
N HIS A 615 -0.84 17.79 18.30
CA HIS A 615 -0.54 16.91 19.43
C HIS A 615 -0.63 17.62 20.79
N PHE A 616 -0.98 18.91 20.81
CA PHE A 616 -0.99 19.73 22.02
C PHE A 616 -2.35 20.33 22.33
N GLU A 617 -2.64 20.49 23.63
CA GLU A 617 -3.78 21.27 24.09
C GLU A 617 -3.60 22.76 23.78
N ASP A 618 -4.71 23.50 23.73
CA ASP A 618 -4.74 24.92 23.37
C ASP A 618 -3.73 25.79 24.13
N LYS A 619 -3.51 25.52 25.42
CA LYS A 619 -2.57 26.31 26.24
C LYS A 619 -1.13 26.12 25.76
N GLN A 620 -0.74 24.88 25.48
CA GLN A 620 0.60 24.54 25.00
C GLN A 620 0.77 25.03 23.55
N LEU A 621 -0.21 24.78 22.70
CA LEU A 621 -0.23 25.25 21.32
C LEU A 621 -0.01 26.77 21.24
N VAL A 622 -0.78 27.55 22.00
CA VAL A 622 -0.64 29.02 22.05
C VAL A 622 0.76 29.41 22.54
N LYS A 623 1.30 28.75 23.57
CA LYS A 623 2.67 29.01 24.04
C LYS A 623 3.71 28.75 22.93
N MET A 624 3.59 27.66 22.19
CA MET A 624 4.51 27.36 21.09
C MET A 624 4.41 28.42 19.99
N LEU A 625 3.20 28.84 19.60
CA LEU A 625 3.00 29.93 18.65
C LEU A 625 3.62 31.26 19.12
N GLU A 626 3.54 31.56 20.42
CA GLU A 626 4.18 32.74 21.01
C GLU A 626 5.71 32.69 20.91
N GLU A 627 6.33 31.53 21.17
CA GLU A 627 7.77 31.32 21.02
C GLU A 627 8.18 31.42 19.54
N MET A 628 7.45 30.78 18.63
CA MET A 628 7.70 30.86 17.18
C MET A 628 7.60 32.31 16.68
N GLY A 629 6.59 33.05 17.13
CA GLY A 629 6.40 34.47 16.80
C GLY A 629 7.43 35.42 17.41
N GLN A 630 8.16 35.00 18.44
CA GLN A 630 9.32 35.72 18.98
C GLN A 630 10.61 35.37 18.23
N ALA A 631 10.75 34.12 17.77
CA ALA A 631 11.92 33.64 17.06
C ALA A 631 11.97 34.15 15.60
N GLY A 632 10.81 34.34 14.97
CA GLY A 632 10.66 34.63 13.54
C GLY A 632 9.88 35.91 13.21
N LYS A 633 10.06 36.43 11.99
CA LYS A 633 9.22 37.51 11.44
C LYS A 633 7.85 37.01 11.01
N PHE A 634 7.81 35.84 10.38
CA PHE A 634 6.59 35.14 9.99
C PHE A 634 6.53 33.76 10.64
N VAL A 635 5.32 33.36 11.01
CA VAL A 635 5.00 32.04 11.54
C VAL A 635 4.14 31.31 10.53
N VAL A 636 4.49 30.07 10.19
CA VAL A 636 3.71 29.22 9.28
C VAL A 636 3.45 27.88 9.95
N VAL A 637 2.20 27.45 10.07
CA VAL A 637 1.88 26.19 10.72
C VAL A 637 0.90 25.39 9.89
N GLY A 638 1.17 24.10 9.72
CA GLY A 638 0.26 23.16 9.06
C GLY A 638 -0.27 22.13 10.03
N VAL A 639 -1.59 21.96 10.05
CA VAL A 639 -2.31 21.01 10.90
C VAL A 639 -3.38 20.25 10.07
N PRO A 640 -3.85 19.08 10.51
CA PRO A 640 -4.92 18.38 9.83
C PRO A 640 -6.21 19.21 9.75
N TRP A 641 -6.84 19.23 8.58
CA TRP A 641 -8.02 20.07 8.33
C TRP A 641 -9.34 19.33 8.62
N SER A 642 -10.19 19.93 9.46
CA SER A 642 -11.47 19.32 9.85
C SER A 642 -12.48 19.13 8.73
N GLY A 643 -12.32 19.85 7.61
CA GLY A 643 -13.15 19.67 6.43
C GLY A 643 -12.90 18.35 5.69
N SER A 644 -11.74 17.71 5.90
CA SER A 644 -11.42 16.44 5.25
C SER A 644 -12.09 15.27 5.94
N GLN A 645 -13.14 14.74 5.32
CA GLN A 645 -13.82 13.54 5.80
C GLN A 645 -12.94 12.29 5.64
N ILE A 646 -12.14 12.25 4.56
CA ILE A 646 -11.25 11.12 4.28
C ILE A 646 -10.18 11.00 5.36
N TYR A 647 -9.53 12.10 5.75
CA TYR A 647 -8.55 12.07 6.84
C TYR A 647 -9.18 11.60 8.16
N LYS A 648 -10.35 12.14 8.54
CA LYS A 648 -11.03 11.75 9.78
C LYS A 648 -11.39 10.26 9.81
N LEU A 649 -11.97 9.75 8.71
CA LEU A 649 -12.27 8.33 8.56
C LEU A 649 -11.00 7.48 8.59
N SER A 650 -9.93 7.93 7.95
CA SER A 650 -8.64 7.23 7.91
C SER A 650 -8.04 7.09 9.30
N LYS A 651 -8.07 8.19 10.07
CA LYS A 651 -7.63 8.22 11.45
C LYS A 651 -8.47 7.32 12.34
N GLN A 652 -9.80 7.39 12.25
CA GLN A 652 -10.70 6.52 13.00
C GLN A 652 -10.46 5.04 12.65
N PHE A 653 -10.30 4.73 11.37
CA PHE A 653 -9.99 3.38 10.91
C PHE A 653 -8.65 2.88 11.47
N SER A 654 -7.60 3.70 11.44
CA SER A 654 -6.31 3.35 12.02
C SER A 654 -6.37 3.18 13.54
N ILE A 655 -7.12 4.02 14.26
CA ILE A 655 -7.32 3.89 15.72
C ILE A 655 -8.06 2.58 16.02
N ALA A 656 -9.14 2.29 15.30
CA ALA A 656 -9.94 1.07 15.49
C ALA A 656 -9.12 -0.21 15.24
N ASN A 657 -8.17 -0.17 14.30
CA ASN A 657 -7.29 -1.29 14.00
C ASN A 657 -5.97 -1.30 14.80
N GLY A 658 -5.78 -0.40 15.78
CA GLY A 658 -4.55 -0.32 16.58
C GLY A 658 -3.29 0.05 15.78
N THR A 659 -3.44 0.59 14.57
CA THR A 659 -2.33 1.01 13.69
C THR A 659 -2.01 2.50 13.79
N TRP A 660 -2.75 3.25 14.62
CA TRP A 660 -2.52 4.67 14.84
C TRP A 660 -1.33 4.93 15.76
N GLU A 661 -0.20 5.32 15.18
CA GLU A 661 1.07 5.46 15.90
C GLU A 661 1.31 6.83 16.55
N TYR A 662 0.56 7.87 16.21
CA TYR A 662 0.81 9.26 16.65
C TYR A 662 0.14 9.65 17.97
N GLY A 663 -0.64 8.75 18.58
CA GLY A 663 -1.28 9.01 19.87
C GLY A 663 -2.34 10.10 19.80
N PHE A 664 -2.37 11.00 20.79
CA PHE A 664 -3.30 12.13 20.80
C PHE A 664 -3.01 13.09 19.65
N GLU A 665 -4.04 13.38 18.87
CA GLU A 665 -3.94 14.26 17.72
C GLU A 665 -5.34 14.84 17.44
N ARG A 666 -5.45 16.12 17.08
CA ARG A 666 -6.74 16.76 16.72
C ARG A 666 -6.66 17.56 15.41
N ASP A 667 -7.80 17.78 14.80
CA ASP A 667 -7.96 18.51 13.56
C ASP A 667 -8.52 19.94 13.80
N PHE A 668 -8.33 20.82 12.81
CA PHE A 668 -8.73 22.22 12.91
C PHE A 668 -9.48 22.68 11.66
N TYR A 669 -10.55 23.44 11.88
CA TYR A 669 -11.23 24.16 10.79
C TYR A 669 -10.58 25.52 10.51
N THR A 670 -10.05 26.17 11.56
CA THR A 670 -9.30 27.44 11.53
C THR A 670 -8.41 27.53 12.77
N LEU A 671 -7.30 28.26 12.69
CA LEU A 671 -6.40 28.59 13.79
C LEU A 671 -6.51 30.05 14.25
N ARG A 672 -7.55 30.78 13.79
CA ARG A 672 -7.75 32.21 14.07
C ARG A 672 -7.69 32.55 15.56
N GLU A 673 -8.39 31.80 16.40
CA GLU A 673 -8.42 32.08 17.84
C GLU A 673 -7.08 31.76 18.53
N GLN A 674 -6.40 30.70 18.09
CA GLN A 674 -5.08 30.31 18.59
C GLN A 674 -4.03 31.37 18.24
N PHE A 675 -4.01 31.86 17.00
CA PHE A 675 -3.12 32.94 16.56
C PHE A 675 -3.39 34.23 17.34
N LYS A 676 -4.66 34.62 17.47
CA LYS A 676 -5.06 35.80 18.23
C LYS A 676 -4.61 35.73 19.69
N ARG A 677 -4.79 34.58 20.35
CA ARG A 677 -4.36 34.35 21.74
C ARG A 677 -2.84 34.38 21.88
N ALA A 678 -2.10 33.93 20.88
CA ALA A 678 -0.64 34.01 20.82
C ALA A 678 -0.10 35.42 20.47
N GLY A 679 -0.98 36.41 20.27
CA GLY A 679 -0.60 37.75 19.86
C GLY A 679 -0.10 37.85 18.41
N LEU A 680 -0.57 36.96 17.54
CA LEU A 680 -0.25 36.93 16.12
C LEU A 680 -1.42 37.45 15.28
N TYR A 681 -1.11 38.26 14.26
CA TYR A 681 -2.00 38.57 13.16
C TYR A 681 -2.03 37.38 12.21
N LEU A 682 -3.20 36.78 12.03
CA LEU A 682 -3.43 35.77 11.00
C LEU A 682 -3.52 36.46 9.63
N LEU A 683 -2.64 36.08 8.71
CA LEU A 683 -2.46 36.72 7.40
C LEU A 683 -3.12 35.91 6.28
N ASN A 684 -3.02 34.58 6.35
CA ASN A 684 -3.64 33.68 5.38
C ASN A 684 -3.95 32.32 6.03
N GLU A 685 -5.02 31.69 5.57
CA GLU A 685 -5.30 30.26 5.79
C GLU A 685 -5.63 29.62 4.45
N SER A 686 -4.96 28.51 4.15
CA SER A 686 -5.14 27.76 2.90
C SER A 686 -5.19 26.27 3.17
N VAL A 687 -6.03 25.56 2.41
CA VAL A 687 -6.10 24.10 2.46
C VAL A 687 -5.21 23.52 1.36
N ILE A 688 -4.36 22.55 1.72
CA ILE A 688 -3.47 21.82 0.82
C ILE A 688 -3.56 20.30 1.09
N GLY A 689 -2.86 19.49 0.28
CA GLY A 689 -2.69 18.07 0.50
C GLY A 689 -3.83 17.21 -0.04
N GLY A 690 -4.36 17.55 -1.21
CA GLY A 690 -5.45 16.78 -1.84
C GLY A 690 -5.00 15.42 -2.34
N ILE A 691 -3.75 15.30 -2.81
CA ILE A 691 -3.21 14.00 -3.23
C ILE A 691 -2.84 13.15 -2.04
N VAL A 692 -2.38 13.76 -0.94
CA VAL A 692 -2.19 13.05 0.33
C VAL A 692 -3.51 12.49 0.84
N GLU A 693 -4.58 13.28 0.75
CA GLU A 693 -5.91 12.85 1.12
C GLU A 693 -6.30 11.55 0.40
N VAL A 694 -6.06 11.47 -0.91
CA VAL A 694 -6.41 10.30 -1.72
C VAL A 694 -5.39 9.16 -1.63
N TYR A 695 -4.09 9.41 -1.82
CA TYR A 695 -3.08 8.34 -1.87
C TYR A 695 -2.60 7.85 -0.51
N TYR A 696 -2.65 8.69 0.51
CA TYR A 696 -2.17 8.33 1.84
C TYR A 696 -3.32 7.96 2.77
N TYR A 697 -4.31 8.86 2.92
CA TYR A 697 -5.40 8.63 3.87
C TYR A 697 -6.47 7.67 3.34
N LEU A 698 -7.00 7.88 2.13
CA LEU A 698 -8.02 6.99 1.57
C LEU A 698 -7.47 5.58 1.30
N LYS A 699 -6.21 5.47 0.85
CA LYS A 699 -5.57 4.16 0.62
C LYS A 699 -5.56 3.26 1.86
N ARG A 700 -5.49 3.83 3.08
CA ARG A 700 -5.58 3.06 4.34
C ARG A 700 -6.95 2.43 4.56
N ILE A 701 -8.01 3.06 4.05
CA ILE A 701 -9.40 2.66 4.27
C ILE A 701 -9.91 1.80 3.11
N ASN A 702 -9.69 2.26 1.88
CA ASN A 702 -10.19 1.64 0.67
C ASN A 702 -9.19 1.87 -0.49
N PRO A 703 -8.18 0.99 -0.64
CA PRO A 703 -7.21 1.07 -1.73
C PRO A 703 -7.85 1.10 -3.12
N ASN A 704 -9.00 0.44 -3.31
CA ASN A 704 -9.68 0.36 -4.60
C ASN A 704 -10.34 1.67 -5.02
N ALA A 705 -10.65 2.55 -4.06
CA ALA A 705 -11.25 3.86 -4.32
C ALA A 705 -10.23 4.94 -4.71
N VAL A 706 -8.92 4.69 -4.54
CA VAL A 706 -7.85 5.69 -4.75
C VAL A 706 -7.90 6.25 -6.17
N LYS A 707 -8.01 5.40 -7.19
CA LYS A 707 -8.04 5.82 -8.59
C LYS A 707 -9.23 6.75 -8.87
N THR A 708 -10.44 6.34 -8.50
CA THR A 708 -11.66 7.14 -8.70
C THR A 708 -11.62 8.45 -7.91
N ALA A 709 -11.22 8.41 -6.63
CA ALA A 709 -11.13 9.61 -5.81
C ALA A 709 -10.09 10.59 -6.34
N LEU A 710 -9.02 10.10 -6.96
CA LEU A 710 -8.00 10.96 -7.56
C LEU A 710 -8.52 11.64 -8.82
N ALA A 711 -9.29 10.94 -9.66
CA ALA A 711 -9.94 11.54 -10.82
C ALA A 711 -10.90 12.66 -10.40
N ILE A 712 -11.73 12.42 -9.37
CA ILE A 712 -12.63 13.42 -8.78
C ILE A 712 -11.84 14.59 -8.18
N TYR A 713 -10.75 14.31 -7.47
CA TYR A 713 -9.87 15.35 -6.95
C TYR A 713 -9.35 16.26 -8.06
N PHE A 714 -8.85 15.68 -9.16
CA PHE A 714 -8.38 16.49 -10.28
C PHE A 714 -9.49 17.32 -10.89
N GLU A 715 -10.65 16.72 -11.15
CA GLU A 715 -11.79 17.47 -11.68
C GLU A 715 -12.13 18.70 -10.81
N LYS A 716 -12.20 18.52 -9.48
CA LYS A 716 -12.43 19.62 -8.52
C LYS A 716 -11.29 20.64 -8.49
N PHE A 717 -10.05 20.15 -8.47
CA PHE A 717 -8.86 20.98 -8.46
C PHE A 717 -8.81 21.89 -9.70
N PHE A 718 -9.09 21.35 -10.89
CA PHE A 718 -9.11 22.12 -12.13
C PHE A 718 -10.31 23.09 -12.23
N ARG A 719 -11.39 22.84 -11.48
CA ARG A 719 -12.50 23.79 -11.30
C ARG A 719 -12.21 24.89 -10.26
N GLY A 720 -11.06 24.83 -9.58
CA GLY A 720 -10.68 25.78 -8.54
C GLY A 720 -11.37 25.55 -7.19
N GLU A 721 -11.92 24.36 -6.95
CA GLU A 721 -12.53 24.00 -5.67
C GLU A 721 -11.46 23.75 -4.60
N GLN A 722 -11.74 24.12 -3.35
CA GLN A 722 -10.87 23.79 -2.22
C GLN A 722 -10.86 22.27 -1.99
N THR A 723 -9.68 21.68 -2.06
CA THR A 723 -9.46 20.24 -1.94
C THR A 723 -8.20 20.00 -1.12
N GLY A 724 -8.22 19.05 -0.19
CA GLY A 724 -7.08 18.80 0.69
C GLY A 724 -7.42 18.33 2.10
N SER A 725 -6.38 17.93 2.81
CA SER A 725 -6.45 17.37 4.17
C SER A 725 -5.65 18.15 5.21
N TRP A 726 -4.97 19.23 4.81
CA TRP A 726 -4.10 20.02 5.66
C TRP A 726 -4.44 21.51 5.59
N LEU A 727 -4.64 22.13 6.75
CA LEU A 727 -4.84 23.58 6.89
C LEU A 727 -3.49 24.22 7.21
N VAL A 728 -3.05 25.15 6.37
CA VAL A 728 -1.83 25.93 6.60
C VAL A 728 -2.19 27.38 6.90
N ALA A 729 -1.75 27.85 8.07
CA ALA A 729 -1.94 29.22 8.53
C ALA A 729 -0.61 29.99 8.50
N ILE A 730 -0.64 31.20 7.96
CA ILE A 730 0.48 32.15 7.94
C ILE A 730 0.13 33.31 8.85
N GLY A 731 1.04 33.70 9.74
CA GLY A 731 0.86 34.85 10.62
C GLY A 731 2.14 35.60 10.94
N THR A 732 1.99 36.70 11.68
CA THR A 732 3.11 37.50 12.17
C THR A 732 2.74 38.20 13.48
N ARG A 733 3.72 38.46 14.34
CA ARG A 733 3.54 39.28 15.54
C ARG A 733 3.64 40.79 15.25
N ASP A 734 4.28 41.16 14.16
CA ASP A 734 4.57 42.56 13.83
C ASP A 734 3.45 43.15 12.97
N LYS A 735 2.78 44.17 13.50
CA LYS A 735 1.71 44.89 12.79
C LYS A 735 2.19 45.47 11.45
N LYS A 736 3.43 45.93 11.35
CA LYS A 736 4.01 46.44 10.10
C LYS A 736 4.09 45.34 9.04
N TYR A 737 4.48 44.12 9.43
CA TYR A 737 4.53 42.99 8.51
C TYR A 737 3.13 42.51 8.13
N ALA A 738 2.16 42.61 9.04
CA ALA A 738 0.76 42.34 8.72
C ALA A 738 0.22 43.31 7.68
N GLU A 739 0.42 44.62 7.88
CA GLU A 739 0.05 45.67 6.92
C GLU A 739 0.79 45.48 5.58
N LEU A 740 2.07 45.12 5.60
CA LEU A 740 2.85 44.81 4.41
C LEU A 740 2.24 43.63 3.64
N PHE A 741 1.90 42.55 4.34
CA PHE A 741 1.33 41.34 3.75
C PHE A 741 -0.07 41.60 3.17
N SER A 742 -0.95 42.31 3.90
CA SER A 742 -2.29 42.66 3.40
C SER A 742 -2.25 43.54 2.14
N ASN A 743 -1.20 44.33 1.97
CA ASN A 743 -0.97 45.17 0.79
C ASN A 743 -0.15 44.47 -0.31
N LEU A 744 0.24 43.20 -0.11
CA LEU A 744 1.04 42.46 -1.07
C LEU A 744 0.17 42.12 -2.29
N LYS A 745 0.47 42.76 -3.42
CA LYS A 745 -0.20 42.45 -4.70
C LYS A 745 0.17 41.05 -5.18
N ASN A 746 -0.72 40.40 -5.93
CA ASN A 746 -0.51 39.05 -6.47
C ASN A 746 0.77 38.88 -7.30
N ASN A 747 1.26 39.96 -7.93
CA ASN A 747 2.49 39.97 -8.71
C ASN A 747 3.74 40.33 -7.90
N LYS A 748 3.66 40.37 -6.56
CA LYS A 748 4.77 40.70 -5.66
C LYS A 748 5.01 39.61 -4.62
N ARG A 749 6.22 39.55 -4.06
CA ARG A 749 6.65 38.66 -2.98
C ARG A 749 7.55 39.37 -2.00
N ILE A 750 7.60 38.83 -0.79
CA ILE A 750 8.52 39.24 0.26
C ILE A 750 9.86 38.54 0.04
N PHE A 751 10.94 39.31 0.00
CA PHE A 751 12.30 38.84 -0.09
C PHE A 751 13.09 39.27 1.15
N PHE A 752 13.93 38.36 1.65
CA PHE A 752 14.72 38.57 2.86
C PHE A 752 16.18 38.84 2.48
N LYS A 753 16.70 39.99 2.90
CA LYS A 753 18.09 40.39 2.64
C LYS A 753 18.65 41.15 3.83
N ASP A 754 19.79 40.69 4.36
CA ASP A 754 20.53 41.36 5.44
C ASP A 754 19.64 41.68 6.67
N ASN A 755 18.81 40.71 7.08
CA ASN A 755 17.77 40.85 8.11
C ASN A 755 16.66 41.88 7.81
N ALA A 756 16.64 42.52 6.63
CA ALA A 756 15.55 43.37 6.17
C ALA A 756 14.53 42.60 5.31
N ILE A 757 13.31 43.15 5.21
CA ILE A 757 12.28 42.71 4.27
C ILE A 757 12.23 43.69 3.10
N GLN A 758 12.22 43.15 1.89
CA GLN A 758 11.99 43.89 0.65
C GLN A 758 10.80 43.29 -0.07
N ILE A 759 10.06 44.11 -0.81
CA ILE A 759 9.06 43.61 -1.75
C ILE A 759 9.71 43.54 -3.13
N MET A 760 9.63 42.38 -3.75
CA MET A 760 10.10 42.14 -5.11
C MET A 760 8.93 41.78 -6.02
N ASP A 761 9.02 42.19 -7.29
CA ASP A 761 8.08 41.72 -8.30
C ASP A 761 8.37 40.26 -8.67
N LYS A 762 7.31 39.49 -8.90
CA LYS A 762 7.37 38.15 -9.47
C LYS A 762 7.81 38.27 -10.93
N LYS A 763 9.12 38.16 -11.19
CA LYS A 763 9.66 38.29 -12.54
C LYS A 763 9.09 37.20 -13.43
N GLN A 764 8.48 37.52 -14.56
CA GLN A 764 8.13 36.53 -15.57
C GLN A 764 9.25 36.46 -16.61
N SER A 765 10.12 35.46 -16.51
CA SER A 765 11.18 35.23 -17.50
C SER A 765 10.56 34.84 -18.86
N PRO A 766 11.11 35.29 -19.99
CA PRO A 766 10.62 34.86 -21.31
C PRO A 766 10.70 33.33 -21.47
N ILE A 767 9.61 32.67 -21.83
CA ILE A 767 9.54 31.21 -22.06
C ILE A 767 9.09 30.91 -23.49
N SER A 768 9.79 30.05 -24.22
CA SER A 768 9.28 29.50 -25.48
C SER A 768 8.75 28.09 -25.27
N VAL A 769 7.45 27.90 -25.56
CA VAL A 769 6.81 26.59 -25.58
C VAL A 769 7.04 25.99 -26.97
N VAL A 770 7.87 24.96 -27.06
CA VAL A 770 8.25 24.32 -28.33
C VAL A 770 7.44 23.05 -28.51
N ILE A 771 6.67 22.98 -29.59
CA ILE A 771 5.71 21.91 -29.88
C ILE A 771 6.05 21.27 -31.23
N PRO A 772 6.79 20.14 -31.26
CA PRO A 772 7.01 19.40 -32.49
C PRO A 772 5.73 18.67 -32.92
N VAL A 773 5.43 18.69 -34.21
CA VAL A 773 4.22 18.09 -34.78
C VAL A 773 4.55 17.32 -36.05
N TYR A 774 4.15 16.05 -36.11
CA TYR A 774 4.16 15.25 -37.33
C TYR A 774 2.86 14.46 -37.43
N ASN A 775 2.10 14.67 -38.50
CA ASN A 775 0.78 14.07 -38.73
C ASN A 775 -0.16 14.20 -37.52
N GLY A 776 -0.27 15.43 -36.99
CA GLY A 776 -1.00 15.77 -35.78
C GLY A 776 -2.39 16.34 -36.01
N GLU A 777 -2.98 16.16 -37.19
CA GLU A 777 -4.30 16.73 -37.59
C GLU A 777 -5.38 16.56 -36.51
N LYS A 778 -5.39 15.42 -35.83
CA LYS A 778 -6.39 15.10 -34.80
C LYS A 778 -6.21 15.85 -33.49
N PHE A 779 -4.99 16.24 -33.16
CA PHE A 779 -4.64 16.80 -31.84
C PHE A 779 -4.40 18.30 -31.88
N VAL A 780 -3.99 18.83 -33.04
CA VAL A 780 -3.48 20.18 -33.18
C VAL A 780 -4.46 21.26 -32.72
N LYS A 781 -5.76 21.08 -32.93
CA LYS A 781 -6.78 22.04 -32.48
C LYS A 781 -6.84 22.12 -30.95
N ASN A 782 -6.94 20.97 -30.28
CA ASN A 782 -7.06 20.91 -28.82
C ASN A 782 -5.78 21.43 -28.14
N CYS A 783 -4.61 21.04 -28.65
CA CYS A 783 -3.34 21.55 -28.15
C CYS A 783 -3.24 23.07 -28.35
N PHE A 784 -3.61 23.59 -29.52
CA PHE A 784 -3.60 25.03 -29.80
C PHE A 784 -4.51 25.80 -28.85
N GLU A 785 -5.74 25.33 -28.61
CA GLU A 785 -6.67 25.97 -27.68
C GLU A 785 -6.11 25.93 -26.24
N ASN A 786 -5.58 24.79 -25.81
CA ASN A 786 -5.02 24.64 -24.46
C ASN A 786 -3.78 25.51 -24.20
N VAL A 787 -2.87 25.69 -25.16
CA VAL A 787 -1.70 26.57 -24.96
C VAL A 787 -2.07 28.05 -24.88
N LEU A 788 -3.23 28.45 -25.41
CA LEU A 788 -3.74 29.82 -25.28
C LEU A 788 -4.32 30.11 -23.89
N GLU A 789 -4.65 29.08 -23.11
CA GLU A 789 -5.22 29.21 -21.76
C GLU A 789 -4.15 29.38 -20.67
N ILE A 790 -2.86 29.35 -21.01
CA ILE A 790 -1.76 29.49 -20.06
C ILE A 790 -1.81 30.89 -19.39
N ASP A 791 -1.90 30.91 -18.05
CA ASP A 791 -1.83 32.12 -17.20
C ASP A 791 -0.36 32.55 -17.00
N TYR A 792 0.25 33.01 -18.09
CA TYR A 792 1.61 33.55 -18.12
C TYR A 792 1.70 34.57 -19.26
N GLU A 793 2.25 35.76 -19.05
CA GLU A 793 2.21 36.82 -20.07
C GLU A 793 3.43 36.76 -21.01
N ASN A 794 4.57 36.31 -20.48
CA ASN A 794 5.85 36.37 -21.16
C ASN A 794 6.23 35.03 -21.81
N TYR A 795 5.34 34.45 -22.61
CA TYR A 795 5.64 33.28 -23.41
C TYR A 795 5.37 33.48 -24.91
N GLU A 796 6.01 32.64 -25.71
CA GLU A 796 5.67 32.41 -27.12
C GLU A 796 5.45 30.92 -27.35
N VAL A 797 4.76 30.59 -28.45
CA VAL A 797 4.55 29.21 -28.88
C VAL A 797 5.22 29.00 -30.23
N VAL A 798 6.07 27.98 -30.32
CA VAL A 798 6.78 27.61 -31.55
C VAL A 798 6.31 26.22 -31.97
N PHE A 799 5.37 26.17 -32.91
CA PHE A 799 4.99 24.93 -33.56
C PHE A 799 6.03 24.57 -34.61
N VAL A 800 6.55 23.35 -34.55
CA VAL A 800 7.50 22.82 -35.55
C VAL A 800 6.84 21.69 -36.31
N ASN A 801 6.35 21.98 -37.52
CA ASN A 801 5.82 20.97 -38.41
C ASN A 801 6.97 20.18 -39.04
N ASP A 802 7.19 18.96 -38.56
CA ASP A 802 8.27 18.04 -38.98
C ASP A 802 7.90 17.28 -40.26
N GLY A 803 7.51 18.03 -41.30
CA GLY A 803 7.19 17.47 -42.62
C GLY A 803 5.91 16.63 -42.68
N SER A 804 4.84 17.03 -41.97
CA SER A 804 3.54 16.33 -42.01
C SER A 804 3.00 16.18 -43.43
N THR A 805 2.38 15.03 -43.70
CA THR A 805 1.73 14.68 -44.97
C THR A 805 0.20 14.82 -44.93
N ASP A 806 -0.37 15.07 -43.75
CA ASP A 806 -1.80 15.31 -43.53
C ASP A 806 -2.13 16.82 -43.51
N ASN A 807 -3.34 17.18 -43.07
CA ASN A 807 -3.78 18.58 -43.06
C ASN A 807 -3.27 19.40 -41.84
N THR A 808 -2.30 18.90 -41.07
CA THR A 808 -1.76 19.58 -39.87
C THR A 808 -1.36 21.04 -40.14
N LEU A 809 -0.57 21.27 -41.19
CA LEU A 809 -0.08 22.62 -41.52
C LEU A 809 -1.21 23.56 -41.93
N GLY A 810 -2.22 23.05 -42.63
CA GLY A 810 -3.40 23.82 -43.03
C GLY A 810 -4.17 24.31 -41.80
N ILE A 811 -4.43 23.40 -40.86
CA ILE A 811 -5.14 23.68 -39.61
C ILE A 811 -4.37 24.68 -38.75
N LEU A 812 -3.04 24.53 -38.59
CA LEU A 812 -2.22 25.49 -37.85
C LEU A 812 -2.31 26.91 -38.44
N LYS A 813 -2.20 27.04 -39.77
CA LYS A 813 -2.30 28.34 -40.44
C LYS A 813 -3.67 28.99 -40.24
N GLU A 814 -4.74 28.19 -40.29
CA GLU A 814 -6.10 28.65 -40.04
C GLU A 814 -6.28 29.14 -38.60
N LEU A 815 -5.87 28.33 -37.61
CA LEU A 815 -5.98 28.66 -36.19
C LEU A 815 -5.17 29.90 -35.83
N ILE A 816 -3.93 30.03 -36.33
CA ILE A 816 -3.13 31.24 -36.10
C ILE A 816 -3.82 32.46 -36.69
N LYS A 817 -4.32 32.38 -37.94
CA LYS A 817 -5.04 33.50 -38.55
C LYS A 817 -6.28 33.90 -37.74
N LYS A 818 -7.03 32.92 -37.23
CA LYS A 818 -8.22 33.14 -36.40
C LYS A 818 -7.88 33.80 -35.07
N HIS A 819 -6.78 33.43 -34.43
CA HIS A 819 -6.41 33.88 -33.08
C HIS A 819 -5.32 34.97 -33.05
N GLN A 820 -4.85 35.44 -34.21
CA GLN A 820 -3.74 36.41 -34.32
C GLN A 820 -3.98 37.70 -33.55
N HIS A 821 -5.24 38.13 -33.41
CA HIS A 821 -5.62 39.33 -32.66
C HIS A 821 -5.65 39.11 -31.13
N THR A 822 -5.81 37.87 -30.69
CA THR A 822 -5.88 37.50 -29.26
C THR A 822 -4.50 37.11 -28.73
N PHE A 823 -3.70 36.41 -29.53
CA PHE A 823 -2.35 35.99 -29.16
C PHE A 823 -1.43 35.98 -30.39
N SER A 824 -0.52 36.95 -30.46
CA SER A 824 0.32 37.18 -31.64
C SER A 824 1.71 36.52 -31.57
N LYS A 825 2.08 35.94 -30.42
CA LYS A 825 3.40 35.32 -30.19
C LYS A 825 3.42 33.84 -30.58
N ILE A 826 2.91 33.50 -31.77
CA ILE A 826 2.92 32.13 -32.31
C ILE A 826 3.74 32.08 -33.58
N LYS A 827 4.64 31.10 -33.69
CA LYS A 827 5.44 30.81 -34.88
C LYS A 827 5.15 29.41 -35.40
N ILE A 828 5.22 29.25 -36.72
CA ILE A 828 5.27 27.93 -37.38
C ILE A 828 6.63 27.82 -38.07
N ILE A 829 7.39 26.80 -37.70
CA ILE A 829 8.55 26.35 -38.45
C ILE A 829 8.13 25.13 -39.26
N ASN A 830 8.22 25.21 -40.58
CA ASN A 830 7.81 24.12 -41.46
C ASN A 830 9.02 23.46 -42.11
N LEU A 831 9.30 22.22 -41.73
CA LEU A 831 10.36 21.42 -42.32
C LEU A 831 9.89 20.78 -43.63
N SER A 832 10.80 20.63 -44.59
CA SER A 832 10.49 20.08 -45.93
C SER A 832 10.26 18.57 -45.93
N GLU A 833 10.75 17.87 -44.91
CA GLU A 833 10.66 16.42 -44.73
C GLU A 833 10.69 16.09 -43.24
N ASN A 834 10.28 14.87 -42.89
CA ASN A 834 10.31 14.39 -41.50
C ASN A 834 11.74 14.02 -41.07
N LYS A 835 12.34 14.90 -40.26
CA LYS A 835 13.68 14.76 -39.69
C LYS A 835 13.68 14.16 -38.28
N GLY A 836 12.52 13.91 -37.70
CA GLY A 836 12.33 13.31 -36.38
C GLY A 836 12.26 14.34 -35.26
N ILE A 837 11.64 13.92 -34.14
CA ILE A 837 11.27 14.79 -33.02
C ILE A 837 12.47 15.49 -32.37
N TYR A 838 13.62 14.82 -32.27
CA TYR A 838 14.85 15.42 -31.74
C TYR A 838 15.26 16.64 -32.59
N THR A 839 15.31 16.48 -33.92
CA THR A 839 15.65 17.56 -34.85
C THR A 839 14.58 18.65 -34.83
N ALA A 840 13.29 18.28 -34.81
CA ALA A 840 12.20 19.25 -34.74
C ALA A 840 12.28 20.12 -33.46
N ARG A 841 12.58 19.51 -32.30
CA ARG A 841 12.82 20.24 -31.05
C ARG A 841 14.04 21.16 -31.15
N ALA A 842 15.13 20.71 -31.78
CA ALA A 842 16.33 21.54 -32.01
C ALA A 842 16.06 22.73 -32.93
N GLU A 843 15.28 22.55 -34.00
CA GLU A 843 14.86 23.63 -34.90
C GLU A 843 13.96 24.64 -34.16
N GLY A 844 13.01 24.14 -33.36
CA GLY A 844 12.17 24.99 -32.52
C GLY A 844 12.98 25.79 -31.50
N LEU A 845 13.98 25.15 -30.87
CA LEU A 845 14.92 25.75 -29.94
C LEU A 845 15.74 26.89 -30.58
N GLN A 846 16.25 26.70 -31.80
CA GLN A 846 17.00 27.71 -32.52
C GLN A 846 16.14 28.92 -32.92
N ASN A 847 14.86 28.69 -33.18
CA ASN A 847 13.89 29.74 -33.56
C ASN A 847 13.14 30.34 -32.35
N SER A 848 13.49 29.90 -31.14
CA SER A 848 12.95 30.40 -29.88
C SER A 848 13.70 31.65 -29.41
N SER A 849 12.95 32.62 -28.91
CA SER A 849 13.41 33.90 -28.36
C SER A 849 13.36 33.96 -26.83
N GLY A 850 12.70 33.00 -26.17
CA GLY A 850 12.63 32.90 -24.73
C GLY A 850 13.98 32.60 -24.08
N ASP A 851 14.18 33.05 -22.84
CA ASP A 851 15.36 32.67 -22.04
C ASP A 851 15.27 31.21 -21.61
N PHE A 852 14.04 30.72 -21.45
CA PHE A 852 13.73 29.35 -21.09
C PHE A 852 12.93 28.63 -22.17
N ILE A 853 13.07 27.31 -22.20
CA ILE A 853 12.39 26.41 -23.11
C ILE A 853 11.55 25.45 -22.30
N PHE A 854 10.33 25.24 -22.76
CA PHE A 854 9.42 24.23 -22.25
C PHE A 854 8.96 23.37 -23.43
N PHE A 855 9.37 22.10 -23.47
CA PHE A 855 8.89 21.17 -24.49
C PHE A 855 7.51 20.65 -24.13
N HIS A 856 6.62 20.63 -25.12
CA HIS A 856 5.26 20.13 -24.99
C HIS A 856 4.91 19.28 -26.22
N ASN A 857 4.29 18.12 -26.02
CA ASN A 857 3.84 17.30 -27.15
C ASN A 857 2.46 17.73 -27.62
N ILE A 858 2.15 17.41 -28.87
CA ILE A 858 0.89 17.79 -29.52
C ILE A 858 -0.34 17.07 -28.95
N ASP A 859 -0.17 15.90 -28.35
CA ASP A 859 -1.20 15.02 -27.80
C ASP A 859 -1.35 15.12 -26.27
N ASP A 860 -0.67 16.08 -25.65
CA ASP A 860 -0.74 16.34 -24.22
C ASP A 860 -1.56 17.61 -23.89
N LYS A 861 -1.93 17.79 -22.62
CA LYS A 861 -2.52 19.04 -22.09
C LYS A 861 -1.62 19.69 -21.05
N ILE A 862 -1.37 20.99 -21.15
CA ILE A 862 -0.67 21.77 -20.13
C ILE A 862 -1.65 22.42 -19.15
N TYR A 863 -1.34 22.39 -17.85
CA TYR A 863 -2.10 23.14 -16.87
C TYR A 863 -1.78 24.64 -16.94
N THR A 864 -2.83 25.47 -16.85
CA THR A 864 -2.78 26.91 -17.09
C THR A 864 -1.76 27.67 -16.23
N ASN A 865 -1.54 27.27 -14.97
CA ASN A 865 -0.55 27.93 -14.09
C ASN A 865 0.83 27.25 -14.08
N SER A 866 1.08 26.22 -14.88
CA SER A 866 2.34 25.43 -14.80
C SER A 866 3.59 26.28 -15.01
N LEU A 867 3.61 27.09 -16.08
CA LEU A 867 4.76 27.94 -16.42
C LEU A 867 5.02 29.00 -15.36
N LYS A 868 3.94 29.59 -14.83
CA LYS A 868 3.99 30.55 -13.73
C LYS A 868 4.66 29.92 -12.51
N TYR A 869 4.19 28.77 -12.06
CA TYR A 869 4.76 28.10 -10.88
C TYR A 869 6.20 27.64 -11.09
N LEU A 870 6.53 27.10 -12.28
CA LEU A 870 7.91 26.74 -12.62
C LEU A 870 8.85 27.95 -12.59
N ASN A 871 8.48 29.05 -13.24
CA ASN A 871 9.29 30.27 -13.25
C ASN A 871 9.39 30.91 -11.85
N GLU A 872 8.31 30.86 -11.08
CA GLU A 872 8.27 31.35 -9.71
C GLU A 872 9.19 30.54 -8.78
N ASP A 873 9.25 29.22 -8.94
CA ASP A 873 10.17 28.39 -8.17
C ASP A 873 11.61 28.54 -8.66
N TYR A 874 11.81 28.66 -9.99
CA TYR A 874 13.12 28.90 -10.60
C TYR A 874 13.82 30.14 -10.01
N GLN A 875 13.08 31.16 -9.61
CA GLN A 875 13.63 32.37 -9.00
C GLN A 875 14.33 32.13 -7.65
N ASN A 876 14.05 31.01 -6.98
CA ASN A 876 14.77 30.59 -5.78
C ASN A 876 16.20 30.13 -6.07
N PHE A 877 16.56 29.83 -7.31
CA PHE A 877 17.86 29.26 -7.64
C PHE A 877 18.76 30.31 -8.30
N LYS A 878 19.93 30.56 -7.71
CA LYS A 878 20.92 31.53 -8.22
C LYS A 878 22.26 30.88 -8.51
N SER A 879 22.69 30.00 -7.60
CA SER A 879 23.99 29.31 -7.64
C SER A 879 23.90 27.92 -8.25
N THR A 880 22.71 27.35 -8.28
CA THR A 880 22.43 26.03 -8.82
C THR A 880 21.66 26.11 -10.14
N ASN A 881 21.85 25.11 -11.02
CA ASN A 881 21.02 24.93 -12.20
C ASN A 881 20.14 23.69 -12.00
N PRO A 882 18.97 23.84 -11.33
CA PRO A 882 18.10 22.72 -11.10
C PRO A 882 17.33 22.37 -12.36
N LEU A 883 16.98 21.11 -12.47
CA LEU A 883 15.91 20.68 -13.34
C LEU A 883 14.59 20.72 -12.57
N LEU A 884 13.71 21.64 -12.96
CA LEU A 884 12.36 21.73 -12.39
C LEU A 884 11.39 20.97 -13.28
N THR A 885 10.88 19.85 -12.78
CA THR A 885 10.00 18.95 -13.53
C THR A 885 8.63 18.85 -12.86
N ILE A 886 7.56 18.98 -13.64
CA ILE A 886 6.17 18.76 -13.17
C ILE A 886 5.71 17.32 -13.42
N SER A 887 4.88 16.82 -12.51
CA SER A 887 4.18 15.53 -12.69
C SER A 887 3.10 15.60 -13.76
N CYS A 888 2.79 14.45 -14.36
CA CYS A 888 1.71 14.30 -15.33
C CYS A 888 0.63 13.32 -14.86
N THR A 889 -0.57 13.45 -15.42
CA THR A 889 -1.74 12.60 -15.16
C THR A 889 -2.18 11.91 -16.43
N LEU A 890 -2.68 10.69 -16.29
CA LEU A 890 -3.27 9.99 -17.44
C LEU A 890 -4.70 10.47 -17.66
N MET A 891 -5.04 10.69 -18.92
CA MET A 891 -6.35 11.11 -19.37
C MET A 891 -6.94 10.12 -20.37
N GLN A 892 -8.25 9.94 -20.38
CA GLN A 892 -8.97 9.20 -21.41
C GLN A 892 -10.22 9.98 -21.79
N ASN A 893 -10.40 10.28 -23.09
CA ASN A 893 -11.53 11.06 -23.59
C ASN A 893 -11.74 12.38 -22.82
N ASP A 894 -10.67 13.14 -22.59
CA ASP A 894 -10.67 14.40 -21.81
C ASP A 894 -10.97 14.27 -20.30
N GLU A 895 -11.14 13.06 -19.77
CA GLU A 895 -11.35 12.79 -18.35
C GLU A 895 -10.08 12.24 -17.67
N PHE A 896 -9.89 12.52 -16.38
CA PHE A 896 -8.76 11.98 -15.61
C PHE A 896 -8.95 10.50 -15.30
N LEU A 897 -7.91 9.70 -15.51
CA LEU A 897 -7.92 8.28 -15.17
C LEU A 897 -7.58 7.98 -13.71
N GLY A 898 -7.27 8.98 -12.90
CA GLY A 898 -6.87 8.74 -11.50
C GLY A 898 -5.50 8.11 -11.34
N GLU A 899 -4.64 8.25 -12.35
CA GLU A 899 -3.23 7.84 -12.33
C GLU A 899 -2.32 9.05 -12.51
N VAL A 900 -1.27 9.15 -11.69
CA VAL A 900 -0.26 10.20 -11.72
C VAL A 900 1.11 9.57 -11.90
N LEU A 901 1.89 10.13 -12.82
CA LEU A 901 3.30 9.78 -13.00
C LEU A 901 4.18 10.82 -12.29
N TYR A 902 5.16 10.32 -11.54
CA TYR A 902 6.02 11.14 -10.68
C TYR A 902 7.47 11.07 -11.13
N SER A 903 8.14 12.22 -11.17
CA SER A 903 9.60 12.28 -11.30
C SER A 903 10.24 12.06 -9.94
N LEU A 904 11.16 11.12 -9.79
CA LEU A 904 11.76 10.84 -8.48
C LEU A 904 12.84 11.88 -8.13
N LEU A 905 12.97 12.17 -6.83
CA LEU A 905 14.14 12.83 -6.28
C LEU A 905 15.21 11.75 -6.07
N TRP A 906 16.29 11.86 -6.83
CA TRP A 906 17.37 10.88 -6.82
C TRP A 906 18.48 11.26 -5.83
N LYS A 907 19.09 10.26 -5.18
CA LYS A 907 20.19 10.48 -4.22
C LYS A 907 21.41 11.07 -4.94
N SER A 908 21.72 10.53 -6.12
CA SER A 908 22.90 10.91 -6.89
C SER A 908 22.71 10.67 -8.39
N LYS A 909 23.58 11.26 -9.22
CA LYS A 909 23.59 11.05 -10.68
C LYS A 909 23.89 9.59 -11.04
N GLN A 910 24.75 8.94 -10.27
CA GLN A 910 25.16 7.55 -10.42
C GLN A 910 23.95 6.61 -10.29
N GLN A 911 23.08 6.88 -9.32
CA GLN A 911 21.85 6.11 -9.13
C GLN A 911 20.93 6.23 -10.34
N ILE A 912 20.72 7.46 -10.86
CA ILE A 912 19.90 7.70 -12.06
C ILE A 912 20.41 6.85 -13.22
N PHE A 913 21.69 7.00 -13.57
CA PHE A 913 22.27 6.32 -14.72
C PHE A 913 22.22 4.79 -14.59
N ALA A 914 22.44 4.25 -13.39
CA ALA A 914 22.42 2.80 -13.16
C ALA A 914 21.00 2.23 -13.32
N GLU A 915 19.98 2.94 -12.82
CA GLU A 915 18.58 2.55 -12.96
C GLU A 915 18.13 2.61 -14.43
N GLU A 916 18.41 3.70 -15.13
CA GLU A 916 18.08 3.84 -16.56
C GLU A 916 18.75 2.77 -17.42
N PHE A 917 20.02 2.46 -17.12
CA PHE A 917 20.78 1.42 -17.81
C PHE A 917 20.18 0.03 -17.58
N ASN A 918 19.78 -0.31 -16.35
CA ASN A 918 19.22 -1.62 -16.04
C ASN A 918 17.80 -1.79 -16.59
N HIS A 919 16.97 -0.74 -16.56
CA HIS A 919 15.56 -0.83 -16.90
C HIS A 919 15.22 -0.47 -18.36
N LEU A 920 16.19 0.04 -19.11
CA LEU A 920 16.05 0.39 -20.54
C LEU A 920 14.97 1.45 -20.80
N HIS A 921 14.82 2.40 -19.87
CA HIS A 921 13.96 3.56 -20.01
C HIS A 921 14.57 4.76 -19.29
N GLY A 922 14.24 5.97 -19.77
CA GLY A 922 14.58 7.20 -19.06
C GLY A 922 13.80 7.33 -17.75
N SER A 923 14.46 7.84 -16.72
CA SER A 923 13.91 8.20 -15.42
C SER A 923 13.65 9.70 -15.31
N MET A 924 14.18 10.49 -16.24
CA MET A 924 14.02 11.93 -16.33
C MET A 924 13.35 12.33 -17.64
N SER A 925 12.32 13.16 -17.52
CA SER A 925 11.62 13.69 -18.69
C SER A 925 12.09 15.11 -18.98
N ILE A 926 12.55 15.35 -20.21
CA ILE A 926 12.77 16.72 -20.72
C ILE A 926 11.45 17.39 -21.13
N ILE A 927 10.41 16.59 -21.30
CA ILE A 927 9.03 17.06 -21.42
C ILE A 927 8.60 17.42 -20.01
N ASN A 928 7.81 18.48 -19.82
CA ASN A 928 7.37 18.95 -18.49
C ASN A 928 8.44 19.61 -17.63
N THR A 929 9.47 20.12 -18.29
CA THR A 929 10.64 20.62 -17.59
C THR A 929 11.04 21.99 -18.15
N LEU A 930 11.40 22.90 -17.24
CA LEU A 930 11.86 24.24 -17.60
C LEU A 930 13.38 24.25 -17.75
N PHE A 931 13.88 24.51 -18.97
CA PHE A 931 15.32 24.55 -19.27
C PHE A 931 15.78 25.94 -19.66
N LYS A 932 17.01 26.32 -19.30
CA LYS A 932 17.67 27.46 -19.94
C LYS A 932 17.94 27.16 -21.41
N ARG A 933 17.55 28.07 -22.30
CA ARG A 933 17.70 27.92 -23.75
C ARG A 933 19.14 27.69 -24.17
N GLN A 934 20.08 28.44 -23.58
CA GLN A 934 21.51 28.37 -23.94
C GLN A 934 22.12 27.00 -23.60
N ASP A 935 21.92 26.53 -22.36
CA ASP A 935 22.44 25.25 -21.88
C ASP A 935 21.90 24.09 -22.73
N LEU A 936 20.59 24.12 -23.00
CA LEU A 936 19.93 23.14 -23.84
C LEU A 936 20.45 23.19 -25.29
N GLY A 937 20.66 24.38 -25.85
CA GLY A 937 21.20 24.57 -27.19
C GLY A 937 22.59 23.98 -27.37
N ASN A 938 23.49 24.22 -26.41
CA ASN A 938 24.83 23.66 -26.41
C ASN A 938 24.78 22.12 -26.34
N ALA A 939 23.98 21.58 -25.44
CA ALA A 939 23.80 20.14 -25.30
C ALA A 939 23.27 19.47 -26.59
N TYR A 940 22.30 20.08 -27.27
CA TYR A 940 21.80 19.59 -28.56
C TYR A 940 22.91 19.57 -29.63
N ILE A 941 23.70 20.65 -29.74
CA ILE A 941 24.79 20.75 -30.74
C ILE A 941 25.85 19.67 -30.48
N GLU A 942 26.26 19.51 -29.23
CA GLU A 942 27.31 18.56 -28.87
C GLU A 942 26.85 17.10 -29.01
N LEU A 943 25.64 16.79 -28.54
CA LEU A 943 25.06 15.46 -28.65
C LEU A 943 24.82 15.07 -30.11
N MET A 944 24.37 16.00 -30.97
CA MET A 944 24.23 15.74 -32.40
C MET A 944 25.56 15.41 -33.07
N LYS A 945 26.66 16.07 -32.69
CA LYS A 945 28.00 15.73 -33.21
C LYS A 945 28.38 14.30 -32.81
N ILE A 946 28.11 13.91 -31.57
CA ILE A 946 28.36 12.55 -31.06
C ILE A 946 27.56 11.53 -31.88
N LEU A 947 26.24 11.72 -31.98
CA LEU A 947 25.34 10.81 -32.72
C LEU A 947 25.74 10.71 -34.20
N THR A 948 26.04 11.84 -34.85
CA THR A 948 26.45 11.85 -36.27
C THR A 948 27.77 11.10 -36.47
N THR A 949 28.72 11.22 -35.54
CA THR A 949 30.03 10.56 -35.61
C THR A 949 29.91 9.03 -35.59
N ILE A 950 28.95 8.49 -34.85
CA ILE A 950 28.66 7.04 -34.82
C ILE A 950 27.63 6.61 -35.89
N GLY A 951 27.30 7.51 -36.83
CA GLY A 951 26.40 7.22 -37.95
C GLY A 951 24.91 7.26 -37.62
N VAL A 952 24.51 7.77 -36.45
CA VAL A 952 23.11 7.95 -36.06
C VAL A 952 22.60 9.28 -36.63
N LYS A 953 21.70 9.20 -37.61
CA LYS A 953 21.10 10.39 -38.25
C LYS A 953 19.80 10.86 -37.58
N ARG A 954 19.08 9.95 -36.92
CA ARG A 954 17.76 10.20 -36.34
C ARG A 954 17.49 9.21 -35.21
N MET A 955 16.82 9.69 -34.16
CA MET A 955 16.20 8.88 -33.12
C MET A 955 14.70 9.23 -33.01
N SER A 956 13.88 8.21 -32.78
CA SER A 956 12.43 8.30 -32.64
C SER A 956 11.93 7.92 -31.24
N VAL A 957 12.76 7.23 -30.46
CA VAL A 957 12.55 6.87 -29.05
C VAL A 957 13.88 7.03 -28.31
N ALA A 958 13.82 7.30 -27.01
CA ALA A 958 14.97 7.52 -26.12
C ALA A 958 15.84 8.74 -26.44
N GLU A 959 15.40 9.58 -27.38
CA GLU A 959 16.08 10.83 -27.74
C GLU A 959 16.02 11.87 -26.62
N ASP A 960 14.97 11.81 -25.81
CA ASP A 960 14.80 12.59 -24.59
C ASP A 960 15.74 12.14 -23.48
N SER A 961 15.84 10.83 -23.27
CA SER A 961 16.59 10.19 -22.19
C SER A 961 18.09 10.42 -22.36
N ILE A 962 18.60 10.23 -23.58
CA ILE A 962 20.02 10.51 -23.88
C ILE A 962 20.35 12.00 -23.74
N LEU A 963 19.41 12.90 -24.03
CA LEU A 963 19.61 14.34 -23.83
C LEU A 963 19.62 14.71 -22.35
N SER A 964 18.68 14.20 -21.54
CA SER A 964 18.68 14.44 -20.09
C SER A 964 19.96 13.93 -19.44
N ASP A 965 20.44 12.76 -19.85
CA ASP A 965 21.70 12.22 -19.36
C ASP A 965 22.88 13.06 -19.78
N TYR A 966 22.91 13.50 -21.04
CA TYR A 966 23.97 14.40 -21.50
C TYR A 966 24.03 15.69 -20.69
N LEU A 967 22.88 16.28 -20.36
CA LEU A 967 22.79 17.48 -19.54
C LEU A 967 23.31 17.24 -18.11
N LEU A 968 22.99 16.08 -17.51
CA LEU A 968 23.49 15.71 -16.19
C LEU A 968 25.00 15.44 -16.18
N VAL A 969 25.50 14.67 -17.15
CA VAL A 969 26.92 14.28 -17.26
C VAL A 969 27.81 15.50 -17.40
N ASN A 970 27.36 16.51 -18.15
CA ASN A 970 28.14 17.73 -18.42
C ASN A 970 27.81 18.88 -17.47
N ASN A 971 27.07 18.63 -16.37
CA ASN A 971 26.70 19.61 -15.35
C ASN A 971 25.96 20.85 -15.89
N TYR A 972 25.28 20.72 -17.05
CA TYR A 972 24.23 21.67 -17.42
C TYR A 972 23.09 21.61 -16.40
N ILE A 973 22.89 20.45 -15.77
CA ILE A 973 21.98 20.27 -14.63
C ILE A 973 22.78 19.72 -13.45
N ASN A 974 22.61 20.33 -12.28
CA ASN A 974 23.27 19.88 -11.05
C ASN A 974 22.37 18.99 -10.20
N LYS A 975 21.07 19.27 -10.19
CA LYS A 975 20.11 18.56 -9.36
C LYS A 975 18.76 18.48 -10.03
N THR A 976 18.08 17.35 -9.90
CA THR A 976 16.68 17.21 -10.32
C THR A 976 15.81 17.48 -9.11
N ILE A 977 14.98 18.52 -9.18
CA ILE A 977 14.07 18.89 -8.11
C ILE A 977 12.66 18.65 -8.65
N PRO A 978 12.02 17.53 -8.27
CA PRO A 978 10.67 17.26 -8.73
C PRO A 978 9.73 18.24 -8.05
N VAL A 979 9.08 19.07 -8.86
CA VAL A 979 8.15 20.08 -8.37
C VAL A 979 6.72 19.71 -8.69
N PHE A 980 5.93 19.52 -7.65
CA PHE A 980 4.55 19.09 -7.81
C PHE A 980 3.61 20.30 -7.86
N TYR A 981 3.59 20.99 -9.00
CA TYR A 981 2.81 22.22 -9.21
C TYR A 981 1.61 22.06 -10.15
N SER A 982 1.08 20.83 -10.29
CA SER A 982 -0.03 20.39 -11.15
C SER A 982 0.13 20.63 -12.67
N PHE A 983 -0.59 19.94 -13.55
CA PHE A 983 -0.22 18.66 -14.18
C PHE A 983 -0.02 18.89 -15.68
N GLN A 984 0.68 17.96 -16.36
CA GLN A 984 0.44 17.73 -17.78
C GLN A 984 -0.47 16.51 -17.95
N GLY A 985 -1.49 16.56 -18.81
CA GLY A 985 -2.31 15.39 -19.14
C GLY A 985 -1.71 14.60 -20.31
N TYR A 986 -1.61 13.28 -20.21
CA TYR A 986 -1.19 12.37 -21.28
C TYR A 986 -2.33 11.46 -21.72
N GLU A 987 -2.60 11.35 -23.02
CA GLU A 987 -3.70 10.51 -23.52
C GLU A 987 -3.39 9.01 -23.40
N TYR A 988 -4.19 8.33 -22.57
CA TYR A 988 -4.08 6.91 -22.31
C TYR A 988 -4.37 6.09 -23.57
N ASN A 989 -3.59 5.04 -23.77
CA ASN A 989 -3.72 4.15 -24.92
C ASN A 989 -3.59 4.81 -26.31
N ASN A 990 -2.97 6.00 -26.44
CA ASN A 990 -2.70 6.59 -27.76
C ASN A 990 -1.96 5.59 -28.70
N PRO A 991 -2.61 5.05 -29.75
CA PRO A 991 -2.03 4.04 -30.63
C PRO A 991 -1.02 4.64 -31.62
N LEU A 992 -1.00 5.97 -31.74
CA LEU A 992 -0.10 6.71 -32.64
C LEU A 992 1.26 7.01 -31.99
N SER A 993 1.43 6.70 -30.70
CA SER A 993 2.68 6.95 -29.97
C SER A 993 3.85 6.13 -30.52
N SER A 994 4.94 6.83 -30.89
CA SER A 994 6.18 6.21 -31.38
C SER A 994 6.82 5.29 -30.33
N SER A 995 6.65 5.59 -29.04
CA SER A 995 7.17 4.82 -27.90
C SER A 995 6.68 3.36 -27.86
N LYS A 996 5.54 3.07 -28.51
CA LYS A 996 4.91 1.75 -28.60
C LYS A 996 5.37 0.92 -29.80
N GLN A 997 6.16 1.51 -30.72
CA GLN A 997 6.64 0.82 -31.91
C GLN A 997 7.89 0.00 -31.59
N ILE A 998 7.72 -1.33 -31.43
CA ILE A 998 8.79 -2.24 -31.02
C ILE A 998 10.07 -2.12 -31.88
N LEU A 999 9.92 -2.02 -33.21
CA LEU A 999 11.08 -1.91 -34.11
C LEU A 999 11.89 -0.63 -33.89
N LYS A 1000 11.23 0.47 -33.51
CA LYS A 1000 11.91 1.73 -33.17
C LYS A 1000 12.66 1.59 -31.84
N ARG A 1001 12.04 0.97 -30.84
CA ARG A 1001 12.70 0.67 -29.55
C ARG A 1001 13.97 -0.16 -29.71
N LEU A 1002 13.91 -1.22 -30.52
CA LEU A 1002 15.06 -2.10 -30.79
C LEU A 1002 16.19 -1.41 -31.58
N SER A 1003 15.88 -0.35 -32.32
CA SER A 1003 16.85 0.47 -33.05
C SER A 1003 17.51 1.52 -32.14
N ASP A 1004 16.69 2.26 -31.38
CA ASP A 1004 17.12 3.53 -30.81
C ASP A 1004 17.55 3.41 -29.34
N ILE A 1005 16.88 2.59 -28.52
CA ILE A 1005 17.25 2.41 -27.10
C ILE A 1005 18.69 1.86 -26.95
N PRO A 1006 19.15 0.90 -27.77
CA PRO A 1006 20.55 0.46 -27.70
C PRO A 1006 21.59 1.57 -27.91
N ILE A 1007 21.26 2.64 -28.63
CA ILE A 1007 22.14 3.81 -28.81
C ILE A 1007 22.33 4.52 -27.47
N HIS A 1008 21.24 4.77 -26.76
CA HIS A 1008 21.24 5.39 -25.43
C HIS A 1008 21.88 4.48 -24.39
N THR A 1009 21.52 3.20 -24.34
CA THR A 1009 22.11 2.22 -23.40
C THR A 1009 23.63 2.08 -23.60
N ALA A 1010 24.11 2.08 -24.84
CA ALA A 1010 25.54 2.06 -25.14
C ALA A 1010 26.26 3.34 -24.68
N TYR A 1011 25.63 4.51 -24.81
CA TYR A 1011 26.16 5.76 -24.26
C TYR A 1011 26.25 5.69 -22.73
N LEU A 1012 25.19 5.23 -22.06
CA LEU A 1012 25.14 5.08 -20.60
C LEU A 1012 26.23 4.13 -20.07
N TYR A 1013 26.57 3.06 -20.79
CA TYR A 1013 27.70 2.19 -20.40
C TYR A 1013 29.00 2.98 -20.18
N TYR A 1014 29.34 3.89 -21.11
CA TYR A 1014 30.55 4.72 -20.99
C TYR A 1014 30.41 5.83 -19.94
N VAL A 1015 29.20 6.32 -19.70
CA VAL A 1015 28.92 7.23 -18.58
C VAL A 1015 29.18 6.51 -17.25
N LEU A 1016 28.64 5.30 -17.08
CA LEU A 1016 28.78 4.49 -15.88
C LEU A 1016 30.23 4.06 -15.61
N LYS A 1017 31.04 3.86 -16.65
CA LYS A 1017 32.49 3.61 -16.53
C LYS A 1017 33.23 4.70 -15.74
N LYS A 1018 32.69 5.93 -15.68
CA LYS A 1018 33.26 7.03 -14.88
C LYS A 1018 32.97 6.92 -13.38
N TYR A 1019 31.96 6.13 -13.02
CA TYR A 1019 31.41 6.07 -11.66
C TYR A 1019 31.62 4.72 -10.97
N PHE A 1020 31.79 3.64 -11.74
CA PHE A 1020 31.89 2.27 -11.22
C PHE A 1020 33.19 1.60 -11.66
N ASP A 1021 33.72 0.73 -10.79
CA ASP A 1021 34.83 -0.15 -11.15
C ASP A 1021 34.41 -1.19 -12.20
N GLU A 1022 35.40 -1.81 -12.85
CA GLU A 1022 35.18 -2.74 -13.96
C GLU A 1022 34.32 -3.94 -13.57
N ASN A 1023 34.50 -4.51 -12.36
CA ASN A 1023 33.71 -5.66 -11.93
C ASN A 1023 32.24 -5.28 -11.70
N THR A 1024 31.99 -4.12 -11.10
CA THR A 1024 30.63 -3.60 -10.90
C THR A 1024 29.95 -3.28 -12.23
N LEU A 1025 30.68 -2.67 -13.16
CA LEU A 1025 30.17 -2.35 -14.49
C LEU A 1025 29.80 -3.60 -15.30
N ILE A 1026 30.62 -4.67 -15.22
CA ILE A 1026 30.32 -5.97 -15.86
C ILE A 1026 29.02 -6.54 -15.31
N LYS A 1027 28.83 -6.55 -13.98
CA LYS A 1027 27.60 -7.05 -13.36
C LYS A 1027 26.36 -6.26 -13.79
N LEU A 1028 26.47 -4.93 -13.84
CA LEU A 1028 25.39 -4.07 -14.34
C LEU A 1028 25.06 -4.38 -15.80
N GLU A 1029 26.08 -4.57 -16.65
CA GLU A 1029 25.89 -4.93 -18.04
C GLU A 1029 25.21 -6.30 -18.20
N GLU A 1030 25.64 -7.32 -17.45
CA GLU A 1030 24.97 -8.63 -17.43
C GLU A 1030 23.50 -8.52 -17.04
N GLN A 1031 23.21 -7.74 -16.00
CA GLN A 1031 21.84 -7.50 -15.54
C GLN A 1031 20.98 -6.78 -16.59
N MET A 1032 21.52 -5.75 -17.23
CA MET A 1032 20.87 -5.04 -18.33
C MET A 1032 20.56 -5.99 -19.51
N LEU A 1033 21.52 -6.85 -19.90
CA LEU A 1033 21.33 -7.81 -20.99
C LEU A 1033 20.24 -8.84 -20.67
N MET A 1034 20.19 -9.34 -19.43
CA MET A 1034 19.10 -10.21 -18.96
C MET A 1034 17.75 -9.47 -18.99
N ASN A 1035 17.71 -8.22 -18.54
CA ASN A 1035 16.50 -7.39 -18.58
C ASN A 1035 16.02 -7.15 -20.01
N ALA A 1036 16.93 -6.91 -20.96
CA ALA A 1036 16.58 -6.77 -22.38
C ALA A 1036 15.86 -8.02 -22.93
N GLN A 1037 16.36 -9.21 -22.59
CA GLN A 1037 15.73 -10.47 -23.00
C GLN A 1037 14.37 -10.68 -22.32
N ARG A 1038 14.23 -10.27 -21.06
CA ARG A 1038 12.97 -10.33 -20.32
C ARG A 1038 11.92 -9.38 -20.90
N ILE A 1039 12.30 -8.15 -21.21
CA ILE A 1039 11.40 -7.09 -21.71
C ILE A 1039 10.94 -7.38 -23.14
N TYR A 1040 11.87 -7.78 -24.02
CA TYR A 1040 11.57 -7.94 -25.45
C TYR A 1040 11.31 -9.38 -25.87
N GLY A 1041 11.50 -10.35 -24.98
CA GLY A 1041 11.49 -11.77 -25.31
C GLY A 1041 12.76 -12.22 -26.04
N ARG A 1042 12.85 -13.51 -26.34
CA ARG A 1042 14.11 -14.14 -26.80
C ARG A 1042 14.61 -13.61 -28.15
N GLU A 1043 13.72 -13.46 -29.13
CA GLU A 1043 14.09 -13.06 -30.50
C GLU A 1043 14.48 -11.58 -30.57
N TYR A 1044 13.57 -10.69 -30.16
CA TYR A 1044 13.82 -9.26 -30.16
C TYR A 1044 14.88 -8.86 -29.13
N GLY A 1045 15.01 -9.57 -28.01
CA GLY A 1045 16.11 -9.40 -27.06
C GLY A 1045 17.47 -9.64 -27.70
N ARG A 1046 17.63 -10.66 -28.55
CA ARG A 1046 18.88 -10.86 -29.32
C ARG A 1046 19.15 -9.71 -30.29
N ALA A 1047 18.11 -9.20 -30.97
CA ALA A 1047 18.26 -8.05 -31.86
C ALA A 1047 18.70 -6.79 -31.10
N PHE A 1048 18.10 -6.53 -29.93
CA PHE A 1048 18.51 -5.46 -29.03
C PHE A 1048 19.99 -5.59 -28.65
N ILE A 1049 20.41 -6.77 -28.17
CA ILE A 1049 21.78 -7.03 -27.74
C ILE A 1049 22.77 -6.82 -28.90
N GLY A 1050 22.45 -7.30 -30.10
CA GLY A 1050 23.27 -7.09 -31.29
C GLY A 1050 23.46 -5.61 -31.61
N ASN A 1051 22.38 -4.82 -31.56
CA ASN A 1051 22.44 -3.37 -31.75
C ASN A 1051 23.22 -2.67 -30.64
N TYR A 1052 23.05 -3.09 -29.39
CA TYR A 1052 23.76 -2.54 -28.24
C TYR A 1052 25.26 -2.76 -28.37
N LEU A 1053 25.71 -3.98 -28.66
CA LEU A 1053 27.13 -4.29 -28.86
C LEU A 1053 27.73 -3.51 -30.04
N LYS A 1054 26.97 -3.34 -31.14
CA LYS A 1054 27.37 -2.50 -32.26
C LYS A 1054 27.63 -1.06 -31.82
N TYR A 1055 26.68 -0.43 -31.14
CA TYR A 1055 26.82 0.96 -30.71
C TYR A 1055 27.86 1.12 -29.60
N LYS A 1056 27.97 0.17 -28.66
CA LYS A 1056 29.03 0.12 -27.64
C LYS A 1056 30.41 0.17 -28.31
N ASN A 1057 30.64 -0.66 -29.33
CA ASN A 1057 31.90 -0.62 -30.09
C ASN A 1057 32.14 0.73 -30.79
N LEU A 1058 31.12 1.29 -31.44
CA LEU A 1058 31.22 2.58 -32.13
C LEU A 1058 31.54 3.73 -31.15
N TYR A 1059 30.87 3.80 -30.00
CA TYR A 1059 31.15 4.78 -28.96
C TYR A 1059 32.59 4.64 -28.45
N GLY A 1060 33.05 3.44 -28.12
CA GLY A 1060 34.44 3.22 -27.69
C GLY A 1060 35.47 3.57 -28.77
N LYS A 1061 35.17 3.26 -30.03
CA LYS A 1061 36.09 3.50 -31.15
C LYS A 1061 36.19 4.97 -31.55
N PHE A 1062 35.12 5.75 -31.46
CA PHE A 1062 35.08 7.09 -32.06
C PHE A 1062 34.84 8.24 -31.08
N ILE A 1063 34.28 7.97 -29.90
CA ILE A 1063 33.92 9.02 -28.93
C ILE A 1063 34.76 8.91 -27.66
N PHE A 1064 34.83 7.71 -27.08
CA PHE A 1064 35.55 7.44 -25.84
C PHE A 1064 36.84 6.66 -26.10
N LYS A 1065 37.65 7.14 -27.06
CA LYS A 1065 39.01 6.62 -27.26
C LYS A 1065 39.82 6.94 -25.99
N ASP A 1066 40.25 5.87 -25.32
CA ASP A 1066 40.95 5.80 -24.04
C ASP A 1066 40.04 5.81 -22.79
#